data_AF-A0A822BH57-F1
#
_entry.id   AF-A0A822BH57-F1
#
_cell.length_a   1.000
_cell.length_b   1.000
_cell.length_c   1.000
_cell.angle_alpha   90.00
_cell.angle_beta   90.00
_cell.angle_gamma   90.00
#
_symmetry.space_group_name_H-M   'P 1'
#
loop_
_entity.id
_entity.type
_entity.pdbx_description
1 polymer ?
#
loop_
_entity_poly.entity_id
_entity_poly.type
_entity_poly.pdbx_seq_one_letter_code
_entity_poly.pdbx_strand_id
1 'polypeptide(L)'
;QQYVKATWPSLNSSTIQLLGLFSDEVNASQPSEFTIHSRAMFKAAVILSQQYNITIEGQFIGWNVGQTGGRAIDAMSSTCQAASTSNIVGIVGPAYSRESPIIAGFGERVGIPVISYAATDPDLSDRNAYPAFYRTVPSDNAAATAIVKLFIRFNWSSCIIIYQNDAYGSNGAKILTELFIKNNLIVADTLVFDIATLRMQDNLKNFLISSSTRIVVLWAGSVYTTLIIQNALDSDVLGPHFTWILSSSLPLNSFHETYHQKLIGMLTVEPIPGNIVDAPINTTLLNAAYTIWKQYEPETFPNSGQVNYFALFAFDATWLLIQSLKELCSKTTNSSSSCISFSNSSFCFDRHFLSSELFFNTINNMILLDVSGPIQFNINVTDRIDGSFYYAQNSRNSSNRLNFVPVLKYSNRDGWQEYSEGNVIIWSGNSLIPPTGGAKLEGVKLRIGVIQSVPFTMISTVTNEFGQNATKLIGYIPDLIDLLQNKMKFIPNIELIPPHRTYSSLEQLVEDCVYDIIVGDVTVTATRRENIDFSNSIFDNSLRIIMRKAPDVDLDVFAFMKPFSWRLWLLILGTTVLASILICLLERETNPILEEERTITGLYAMSVWYTFGNLVGYGAGPLHPTTPAGRLLTAGLYILCLVLVASYTANLASDLTVSRSKDLISGI
;
A
#
# COMPACT_ATOMS: atom_id res chain seq x y z
N GLN A 1 -16.08 -45.45 -22.58
CA GLN A 1 -15.39 -45.52 -23.89
C GLN A 1 -14.16 -46.39 -23.70
N GLN A 2 -13.98 -47.44 -24.48
CA GLN A 2 -12.75 -48.25 -24.46
C GLN A 2 -11.61 -47.36 -24.99
N TYR A 3 -10.60 -47.07 -24.16
CA TYR A 3 -9.43 -46.30 -24.55
C TYR A 3 -8.64 -47.09 -25.60
N VAL A 4 -8.73 -46.67 -26.87
CA VAL A 4 -7.80 -47.11 -27.91
C VAL A 4 -6.43 -46.56 -27.53
N LYS A 5 -5.45 -47.45 -27.33
CA LYS A 5 -4.10 -47.08 -26.92
C LYS A 5 -3.46 -46.30 -28.06
N ALA A 6 -3.23 -45.00 -27.88
CA ALA A 6 -2.57 -44.16 -28.88
C ALA A 6 -1.24 -44.76 -29.34
N THR A 7 -1.11 -45.07 -30.62
CA THR A 7 0.09 -45.69 -31.20
C THR A 7 0.99 -44.62 -31.80
N TRP A 8 1.84 -44.03 -30.98
CA TRP A 8 2.95 -43.21 -31.46
C TRP A 8 4.07 -44.09 -32.02
N PRO A 9 4.73 -43.72 -33.13
CA PRO A 9 5.79 -44.53 -33.72
C PRO A 9 7.04 -44.46 -32.84
N SER A 10 7.40 -45.56 -32.17
CA SER A 10 8.60 -45.62 -31.34
C SER A 10 9.79 -46.18 -32.13
N LEU A 11 10.91 -45.46 -32.13
CA LEU A 11 12.19 -45.95 -32.65
C LEU A 11 12.85 -46.81 -31.57
N ASN A 12 12.66 -48.13 -31.65
CA ASN A 12 13.31 -49.11 -30.77
C ASN A 12 14.86 -49.08 -30.82
N SER A 13 15.46 -48.32 -31.75
CA SER A 13 16.90 -48.26 -32.01
C SER A 13 17.56 -46.88 -31.84
N SER A 14 16.83 -45.84 -31.41
CA SER A 14 17.43 -44.52 -31.18
C SER A 14 18.30 -44.53 -29.92
N THR A 15 19.62 -44.31 -30.08
CA THR A 15 20.53 -44.28 -28.91
C THR A 15 20.45 -42.96 -28.15
N ILE A 16 20.00 -41.89 -28.81
CA ILE A 16 19.88 -40.53 -28.26
C ILE A 16 18.40 -40.23 -27.99
N GLN A 17 18.08 -39.87 -26.75
CA GLN A 17 16.70 -39.63 -26.33
C GLN A 17 16.53 -38.35 -25.51
N LEU A 18 15.37 -37.71 -25.66
CA LEU A 18 14.90 -36.67 -24.74
C LEU A 18 13.94 -37.28 -23.71
N LEU A 19 14.04 -36.86 -22.45
CA LEU A 19 13.13 -37.30 -21.39
C LEU A 19 12.05 -36.24 -21.16
N GLY A 20 10.78 -36.60 -21.32
CA GLY A 20 9.65 -35.77 -20.91
C GLY A 20 9.11 -36.22 -19.56
N LEU A 21 9.03 -35.31 -18.59
CA LEU A 21 8.46 -35.54 -17.26
C LEU A 21 7.09 -34.86 -17.14
N PHE A 22 6.03 -35.66 -16.92
CA PHE A 22 4.65 -35.17 -16.86
C PHE A 22 3.96 -35.55 -15.55
N SER A 23 3.01 -34.72 -15.12
CA SER A 23 2.43 -34.72 -13.77
C SER A 23 1.48 -35.86 -13.43
N ASP A 24 0.87 -36.52 -14.41
CA ASP A 24 -0.11 -37.58 -14.12
C ASP A 24 0.56 -38.84 -13.55
N GLU A 25 -0.14 -39.54 -12.66
CA GLU A 25 0.31 -40.84 -12.15
C GLU A 25 0.30 -41.94 -13.23
N VAL A 26 1.11 -42.98 -13.00
CA VAL A 26 1.27 -44.12 -13.93
C VAL A 26 -0.05 -44.82 -14.28
N ASN A 27 -1.00 -44.86 -13.34
CA ASN A 27 -2.29 -45.53 -13.48
C ASN A 27 -3.49 -44.58 -13.30
N ALA A 28 -3.34 -43.30 -13.63
CA ALA A 28 -4.45 -42.35 -13.52
C ALA A 28 -5.67 -42.81 -14.32
N SER A 29 -6.81 -43.00 -13.66
CA SER A 29 -8.07 -43.41 -14.29
C SER A 29 -8.63 -42.35 -15.24
N GLN A 30 -8.32 -41.08 -14.97
CA GLN A 30 -8.59 -39.92 -15.83
C GLN A 30 -7.37 -38.99 -15.84
N PRO A 31 -6.50 -39.09 -16.86
CA PRO A 31 -5.38 -38.17 -17.02
C PRO A 31 -5.85 -36.73 -17.25
N SER A 32 -5.09 -35.76 -16.77
CA SER A 32 -5.47 -34.34 -16.86
C SER A 32 -5.24 -33.80 -18.28
N GLU A 33 -6.13 -32.93 -18.76
CA GLU A 33 -5.97 -32.27 -20.08
C GLU A 33 -4.60 -31.58 -20.20
N PHE A 34 -4.15 -30.95 -19.11
CA PHE A 34 -2.82 -30.35 -18.99
C PHE A 34 -1.69 -31.33 -19.34
N THR A 35 -1.66 -32.51 -18.70
CA THR A 35 -0.63 -33.53 -18.95
C THR A 35 -0.75 -34.11 -20.36
N ILE A 36 -1.97 -34.45 -20.79
CA ILE A 36 -2.21 -35.08 -22.09
C ILE A 36 -1.73 -34.17 -23.22
N HIS A 37 -2.15 -32.90 -23.21
CA HIS A 37 -1.80 -31.94 -24.26
C HIS A 37 -0.28 -31.69 -24.28
N SER A 38 0.33 -31.49 -23.10
CA SER A 38 1.77 -31.25 -23.00
C SER A 38 2.60 -32.43 -23.49
N ARG A 39 2.18 -33.66 -23.15
CA ARG A 39 2.83 -34.90 -23.61
C ARG A 39 2.70 -35.11 -25.11
N ALA A 40 1.52 -34.83 -25.67
CA ALA A 40 1.30 -34.97 -27.10
C ALA A 40 2.16 -33.99 -27.90
N MET A 41 2.25 -32.72 -27.47
CA MET A 41 3.08 -31.72 -28.13
C MET A 41 4.59 -31.99 -27.98
N PHE A 42 5.03 -32.50 -26.84
CA PHE A 42 6.41 -33.02 -26.66
C PHE A 42 6.74 -34.10 -27.70
N LYS A 43 5.87 -35.12 -27.84
CA LYS A 43 6.07 -36.19 -28.84
C LYS A 43 5.99 -35.66 -30.27
N ALA A 44 5.07 -34.73 -30.53
CA ALA A 44 4.91 -34.11 -31.84
C ALA A 44 6.18 -33.39 -32.28
N ALA A 45 6.85 -32.65 -31.39
CA ALA A 45 8.13 -31.98 -31.68
C ALA A 45 9.23 -32.98 -32.10
N VAL A 46 9.36 -34.10 -31.40
CA VAL A 46 10.36 -35.14 -31.72
C VAL A 46 10.06 -35.78 -33.08
N ILE A 47 8.82 -36.17 -33.35
CA ILE A 47 8.43 -36.70 -34.67
C ILE A 47 8.63 -35.69 -35.79
N LEU A 48 8.32 -34.42 -35.52
CA LEU A 48 8.51 -33.36 -36.49
C LEU A 48 10.00 -33.20 -36.85
N SER A 49 10.90 -33.31 -35.87
CA SER A 49 12.34 -33.29 -36.15
C SER A 49 12.78 -34.44 -37.06
N GLN A 50 12.17 -35.62 -36.92
CA GLN A 50 12.45 -36.78 -37.76
C GLN A 50 11.93 -36.55 -39.19
N GLN A 51 10.74 -35.95 -39.33
CA GLN A 51 10.18 -35.56 -40.63
C GLN A 51 11.03 -34.50 -41.34
N TYR A 52 11.63 -33.57 -40.59
CA TYR A 52 12.61 -32.61 -41.12
C TYR A 52 14.02 -33.19 -41.31
N ASN A 53 14.18 -34.51 -41.15
CA ASN A 53 15.45 -35.22 -41.29
C ASN A 53 16.58 -34.65 -40.41
N ILE A 54 16.23 -34.16 -39.21
CA ILE A 54 17.21 -33.71 -38.22
C ILE A 54 17.82 -34.96 -37.58
N THR A 55 19.08 -35.22 -37.90
CA THR A 55 19.85 -36.32 -37.34
C THR A 55 21.04 -35.78 -36.58
N ILE A 56 21.41 -36.47 -35.50
CA ILE A 56 22.61 -36.21 -34.71
C ILE A 56 23.51 -37.43 -34.88
N GLU A 57 24.71 -37.23 -35.43
CA GLU A 57 25.65 -38.32 -35.74
C GLU A 57 25.02 -39.45 -36.59
N GLY A 58 24.13 -39.08 -37.52
CA GLY A 58 23.43 -40.03 -38.38
C GLY A 58 22.28 -40.79 -37.70
N GLN A 59 21.93 -40.46 -36.46
CA GLN A 59 20.82 -41.06 -35.73
C GLN A 59 19.68 -40.06 -35.49
N PHE A 60 18.45 -40.57 -35.47
CA PHE A 60 17.28 -39.78 -35.08
C PHE A 60 17.17 -39.68 -33.57
N ILE A 61 16.67 -38.52 -33.11
CA ILE A 61 16.36 -38.28 -31.71
C ILE A 61 15.07 -39.03 -31.36
N GLY A 62 15.13 -39.87 -30.32
CA GLY A 62 13.97 -40.53 -29.73
C GLY A 62 13.45 -39.79 -28.50
N TRP A 63 12.46 -40.39 -27.84
CA TRP A 63 11.93 -39.86 -26.58
C TRP A 63 11.69 -40.96 -25.55
N ASN A 64 11.73 -40.56 -24.28
CA ASN A 64 11.28 -41.33 -23.13
C ASN A 64 10.30 -40.48 -22.32
N VAL A 65 9.36 -41.12 -21.62
CA VAL A 65 8.31 -40.44 -20.85
C VAL A 65 8.33 -40.95 -19.41
N GLY A 66 8.56 -40.05 -18.46
CA GLY A 66 8.42 -40.29 -17.03
C GLY A 66 7.12 -39.66 -16.50
N GLN A 67 6.50 -40.35 -15.55
CA GLN A 67 5.29 -39.89 -14.86
C GLN A 67 5.64 -39.58 -13.41
N THR A 68 5.40 -38.35 -12.98
CA THR A 68 5.89 -37.85 -11.69
C THR A 68 4.83 -37.87 -10.60
N GLY A 69 3.54 -37.96 -10.94
CA GLY A 69 2.44 -37.85 -9.95
C GLY A 69 2.43 -36.53 -9.19
N GLY A 70 3.17 -35.52 -9.65
CA GLY A 70 3.40 -34.29 -8.90
C GLY A 70 4.33 -34.45 -7.69
N ARG A 71 5.13 -35.51 -7.58
CA ARG A 71 6.01 -35.77 -6.43
C ARG A 71 7.48 -35.76 -6.84
N ALA A 72 8.30 -35.02 -6.10
CA ALA A 72 9.71 -34.84 -6.44
C ALA A 72 10.53 -36.14 -6.41
N ILE A 73 10.19 -37.08 -5.50
CA ILE A 73 10.85 -38.40 -5.41
C ILE A 73 10.55 -39.24 -6.66
N ASP A 74 9.30 -39.25 -7.13
CA ASP A 74 8.90 -40.02 -8.32
C ASP A 74 9.51 -39.42 -9.59
N ALA A 75 9.59 -38.09 -9.67
CA ALA A 75 10.29 -37.39 -10.73
C ALA A 75 11.77 -37.81 -10.78
N MET A 76 12.45 -37.81 -9.63
CA MET A 76 13.86 -38.21 -9.53
C MET A 76 14.04 -39.70 -9.87
N SER A 77 13.19 -40.58 -9.35
CA SER A 77 13.23 -42.02 -9.63
C SER A 77 13.07 -42.29 -11.13
N SER A 78 12.06 -41.69 -11.77
CA SER A 78 11.81 -41.82 -13.20
C SER A 78 12.98 -41.28 -14.04
N THR A 79 13.56 -40.16 -13.61
CA THR A 79 14.71 -39.54 -14.26
C THR A 79 15.94 -40.43 -14.19
N CYS A 80 16.26 -40.94 -13.00
CA CYS A 80 17.40 -41.84 -12.80
C CYS A 80 17.23 -43.15 -13.59
N GLN A 81 16.02 -43.72 -13.63
CA GLN A 81 15.72 -44.92 -14.40
C GLN A 81 15.91 -44.70 -15.90
N ALA A 82 15.41 -43.59 -16.44
CA ALA A 82 15.60 -43.23 -17.84
C ALA A 82 17.08 -42.98 -18.17
N ALA A 83 17.79 -42.23 -17.32
CA ALA A 83 19.21 -41.94 -17.50
C ALA A 83 20.10 -43.18 -17.38
N SER A 84 19.66 -44.24 -16.69
CA SER A 84 20.39 -45.51 -16.59
C SER A 84 20.16 -46.43 -17.78
N THR A 85 19.03 -46.29 -18.48
CA THR A 85 18.59 -47.22 -19.55
C THR A 85 18.83 -46.69 -20.96
N SER A 86 18.92 -45.37 -21.13
CA SER A 86 19.19 -44.73 -22.42
C SER A 86 20.08 -43.49 -22.28
N ASN A 87 20.64 -42.99 -23.38
CA ASN A 87 21.43 -41.76 -23.35
C ASN A 87 20.50 -40.55 -23.43
N ILE A 88 20.07 -40.08 -22.26
CA ILE A 88 19.25 -38.88 -22.13
C ILE A 88 20.14 -37.65 -22.30
N VAL A 89 19.88 -36.87 -23.35
CA VAL A 89 20.65 -35.65 -23.67
C VAL A 89 19.98 -34.36 -23.21
N GLY A 90 18.74 -34.44 -22.73
CA GLY A 90 18.01 -33.29 -22.19
C GLY A 90 16.67 -33.71 -21.58
N ILE A 91 16.19 -32.89 -20.65
CA ILE A 91 14.94 -33.13 -19.91
C ILE A 91 13.96 -32.00 -20.22
N VAL A 92 12.73 -32.36 -20.58
CA VAL A 92 11.58 -31.45 -20.72
C VAL A 92 10.66 -31.67 -19.52
N GLY A 93 10.44 -30.63 -18.73
CA GLY A 93 9.78 -30.72 -17.42
C GLY A 93 10.79 -30.64 -16.26
N PRO A 94 10.35 -30.90 -15.01
CA PRO A 94 9.02 -31.34 -14.62
C PRO A 94 7.98 -30.21 -14.69
N ALA A 95 6.71 -30.57 -14.48
CA ALA A 95 5.58 -29.66 -14.60
C ALA A 95 5.42 -28.74 -13.39
N TYR A 96 5.58 -29.27 -12.16
CA TYR A 96 5.33 -28.49 -10.95
C TYR A 96 6.60 -27.91 -10.36
N SER A 97 6.51 -26.69 -9.84
CA SER A 97 7.62 -26.00 -9.17
C SER A 97 8.24 -26.79 -8.04
N ARG A 98 7.45 -27.55 -7.27
CA ARG A 98 7.96 -28.39 -6.16
C ARG A 98 8.85 -29.55 -6.59
N GLU A 99 8.83 -29.93 -7.88
CA GLU A 99 9.65 -31.02 -8.44
C GLU A 99 10.93 -30.49 -9.07
N SER A 100 10.88 -29.27 -9.62
CA SER A 100 11.92 -28.68 -10.45
C SER A 100 13.29 -28.54 -9.77
N PRO A 101 13.43 -28.09 -8.51
CA PRO A 101 14.74 -27.95 -7.88
C PRO A 101 15.55 -29.25 -7.86
N ILE A 102 14.89 -30.36 -7.57
CA ILE A 102 15.53 -31.68 -7.48
C ILE A 102 16.00 -32.15 -8.87
N ILE A 103 15.18 -31.94 -9.91
CA ILE A 103 15.54 -32.32 -11.28
C ILE A 103 16.59 -31.38 -11.87
N ALA A 104 16.55 -30.08 -11.54
CA ALA A 104 17.56 -29.11 -11.92
C ALA A 104 18.94 -29.50 -11.35
N GLY A 105 18.99 -29.87 -10.06
CA GLY A 105 20.23 -30.38 -9.44
C GLY A 105 20.73 -31.69 -10.06
N PHE A 106 19.83 -32.58 -10.49
CA PHE A 106 20.21 -33.76 -11.28
C PHE A 106 20.81 -33.36 -12.64
N GLY A 107 20.16 -32.44 -13.36
CA GLY A 107 20.63 -31.95 -14.65
C GLY A 107 22.01 -31.30 -14.56
N GLU A 108 22.25 -30.50 -13.53
CA GLU A 108 23.56 -29.92 -13.23
C GLU A 108 24.61 -31.01 -12.99
N ARG A 109 24.31 -31.97 -12.12
CA ARG A 109 25.23 -33.07 -11.78
C ARG A 109 25.62 -33.88 -13.03
N VAL A 110 24.65 -34.17 -13.88
CA VAL A 110 24.84 -34.97 -15.11
C VAL A 110 25.27 -34.11 -16.30
N GLY A 111 25.25 -32.78 -16.20
CA GLY A 111 25.64 -31.87 -17.28
C GLY A 111 24.64 -31.80 -18.44
N ILE A 112 23.35 -32.07 -18.20
CA ILE A 112 22.30 -32.01 -19.23
C ILE A 112 21.29 -30.90 -18.92
N PRO A 113 20.78 -30.18 -19.92
CA PRO A 113 19.81 -29.12 -19.72
C PRO A 113 18.44 -29.66 -19.30
N VAL A 114 17.81 -28.94 -18.38
CA VAL A 114 16.45 -29.17 -17.92
C VAL A 114 15.61 -27.98 -18.32
N ILE A 115 14.63 -28.18 -19.19
CA ILE A 115 13.75 -27.10 -19.67
C ILE A 115 12.32 -27.37 -19.19
N SER A 116 11.89 -26.67 -18.14
CA SER A 116 10.53 -26.79 -17.65
C SER A 116 9.56 -25.98 -18.52
N TYR A 117 8.42 -26.60 -18.82
CA TYR A 117 7.35 -25.98 -19.58
C TYR A 117 6.21 -25.42 -18.72
N ALA A 118 6.25 -25.63 -17.39
CA ALA A 118 5.14 -25.24 -16.51
C ALA A 118 5.55 -24.83 -15.07
N ALA A 119 6.81 -24.99 -14.65
CA ALA A 119 7.26 -24.57 -13.33
C ALA A 119 7.58 -23.07 -13.29
N THR A 120 6.81 -22.32 -12.52
CA THR A 120 6.86 -20.85 -12.52
C THR A 120 7.49 -20.23 -11.27
N ASP A 121 7.88 -21.02 -10.27
CA ASP A 121 8.47 -20.53 -9.00
C ASP A 121 9.61 -19.54 -9.23
N PRO A 122 9.60 -18.36 -8.57
CA PRO A 122 10.59 -17.32 -8.81
C PRO A 122 12.00 -17.70 -8.37
N ASP A 123 12.19 -18.62 -7.41
CA ASP A 123 13.53 -19.05 -6.97
C ASP A 123 14.30 -19.76 -8.09
N LEU A 124 13.58 -20.45 -8.99
CA LEU A 124 14.17 -21.11 -10.16
C LEU A 124 14.81 -20.14 -11.14
N SER A 125 14.56 -18.82 -11.03
CA SER A 125 15.15 -17.79 -11.89
C SER A 125 16.65 -17.59 -11.65
N ASP A 126 17.16 -18.00 -10.48
CA ASP A 126 18.55 -17.81 -10.09
C ASP A 126 19.46 -18.76 -10.88
N ARG A 127 20.22 -18.19 -11.82
CA ARG A 127 21.16 -18.95 -12.64
C ARG A 127 22.29 -19.56 -11.81
N ASN A 128 22.72 -18.92 -10.73
CA ASN A 128 23.83 -19.44 -9.91
C ASN A 128 23.38 -20.69 -9.15
N ALA A 129 22.14 -20.70 -8.66
CA ALA A 129 21.57 -21.86 -7.98
C ALA A 129 21.18 -22.98 -8.96
N TYR A 130 20.76 -22.63 -10.18
CA TYR A 130 20.26 -23.59 -11.16
C TYR A 130 20.91 -23.41 -12.55
N PRO A 131 22.21 -23.73 -12.72
CA PRO A 131 22.96 -23.44 -13.94
C PRO A 131 22.43 -24.20 -15.17
N ALA A 132 21.96 -25.44 -14.99
CA ALA A 132 21.42 -26.29 -16.06
C ALA A 132 19.91 -26.10 -16.32
N PHE A 133 19.23 -25.26 -15.55
CA PHE A 133 17.78 -25.07 -15.65
C PHE A 133 17.40 -23.95 -16.60
N TYR A 134 16.32 -24.16 -17.34
CA TYR A 134 15.68 -23.19 -18.22
C TYR A 134 14.17 -23.37 -18.12
N ARG A 135 13.40 -22.36 -18.53
CA ARG A 135 11.95 -22.51 -18.67
C ARG A 135 11.39 -21.72 -19.84
N THR A 136 10.45 -22.34 -20.56
CA THR A 136 9.74 -21.70 -21.68
C THR A 136 8.48 -20.98 -21.23
N VAL A 137 7.89 -21.41 -20.11
CA VAL A 137 6.81 -20.69 -19.44
C VAL A 137 7.34 -19.42 -18.77
N PRO A 138 6.59 -18.30 -18.80
CA PRO A 138 6.91 -17.11 -18.01
C PRO A 138 6.96 -17.40 -16.50
N SER A 139 7.86 -16.74 -15.78
CA SER A 139 8.01 -16.91 -14.33
C SER A 139 6.95 -16.17 -13.52
N ASP A 140 6.76 -16.58 -12.27
CA ASP A 140 5.88 -15.90 -11.31
C ASP A 140 6.32 -14.46 -11.04
N ASN A 141 7.60 -14.12 -11.27
CA ASN A 141 8.07 -12.73 -11.28
C ASN A 141 7.32 -11.89 -12.32
N ALA A 142 7.13 -12.44 -13.51
CA ALA A 142 6.39 -11.77 -14.59
C ALA A 142 4.89 -11.73 -14.29
N ALA A 143 4.31 -12.80 -13.72
CA ALA A 143 2.91 -12.85 -13.31
C ALA A 143 2.60 -11.83 -12.20
N ALA A 144 3.44 -11.77 -11.17
CA ALA A 144 3.31 -10.82 -10.07
C ALA A 144 3.46 -9.37 -10.56
N THR A 145 4.39 -9.13 -11.50
CA THR A 145 4.52 -7.83 -12.16
C THR A 145 3.24 -7.45 -12.92
N ALA A 146 2.65 -8.39 -13.68
CA ALA A 146 1.40 -8.17 -14.39
C ALA A 146 0.25 -7.84 -13.42
N ILE A 147 0.15 -8.54 -12.29
CA ILE A 147 -0.84 -8.24 -11.23
C ILE A 147 -0.60 -6.84 -10.62
N VAL A 148 0.64 -6.46 -10.29
CA VAL A 148 0.95 -5.10 -9.80
C VAL A 148 0.54 -4.03 -10.82
N LYS A 149 0.81 -4.25 -12.11
CA LYS A 149 0.37 -3.33 -13.18
C LYS A 149 -1.16 -3.27 -13.30
N LEU A 150 -1.87 -4.35 -12.95
CA LEU A 150 -3.32 -4.38 -12.89
C LEU A 150 -3.85 -3.49 -11.75
N PHE A 151 -3.22 -3.54 -10.57
CA PHE A 151 -3.57 -2.68 -9.43
C PHE A 151 -3.38 -1.19 -9.76
N ILE A 152 -2.26 -0.85 -10.39
CA ILE A 152 -1.99 0.52 -10.84
C ILE A 152 -3.04 0.98 -11.86
N ARG A 153 -3.46 0.11 -12.79
CA ARG A 153 -4.49 0.45 -13.79
C ARG A 153 -5.83 0.84 -13.16
N PHE A 154 -6.23 0.17 -12.07
CA PHE A 154 -7.51 0.40 -11.41
C PHE A 154 -7.43 1.30 -10.17
N ASN A 155 -6.28 1.94 -9.91
CA ASN A 155 -6.04 2.75 -8.72
C ASN A 155 -6.33 2.03 -7.40
N TRP A 156 -6.04 0.73 -7.34
CA TRP A 156 -6.16 -0.06 -6.12
C TRP A 156 -4.92 0.09 -5.26
N SER A 157 -5.11 0.27 -3.95
CA SER A 157 -4.01 0.53 -3.01
C SER A 157 -3.58 -0.68 -2.19
N SER A 158 -4.46 -1.67 -1.99
CA SER A 158 -4.17 -2.81 -1.13
C SER A 158 -4.87 -4.11 -1.56
N CYS A 159 -4.29 -5.26 -1.16
CA CYS A 159 -4.89 -6.58 -1.34
C CYS A 159 -4.72 -7.49 -0.10
N ILE A 160 -5.48 -8.58 -0.10
CA ILE A 160 -5.25 -9.76 0.75
C ILE A 160 -4.69 -10.86 -0.17
N ILE A 161 -3.64 -11.56 0.26
CA ILE A 161 -3.08 -12.68 -0.50
C ILE A 161 -3.48 -14.01 0.14
N ILE A 162 -4.12 -14.88 -0.62
CA ILE A 162 -4.34 -16.27 -0.22
C ILE A 162 -3.42 -17.14 -1.06
N TYR A 163 -2.62 -18.01 -0.43
CA TYR A 163 -1.67 -18.86 -1.16
C TYR A 163 -1.57 -20.27 -0.60
N GLN A 164 -1.14 -21.21 -1.43
CA GLN A 164 -0.89 -22.59 -1.01
C GLN A 164 0.51 -22.77 -0.39
N ASN A 165 0.65 -23.63 0.62
CA ASN A 165 1.91 -23.85 1.35
C ASN A 165 2.94 -24.76 0.63
N ASP A 166 3.24 -24.48 -0.63
CA ASP A 166 4.36 -25.11 -1.35
C ASP A 166 5.27 -24.06 -2.01
N ALA A 167 6.30 -24.52 -2.73
CA ALA A 167 7.28 -23.65 -3.39
C ALA A 167 6.62 -22.67 -4.38
N TYR A 168 5.58 -23.11 -5.12
CA TYR A 168 4.86 -22.22 -6.04
C TYR A 168 4.06 -21.14 -5.28
N GLY A 169 3.23 -21.55 -4.31
CA GLY A 169 2.36 -20.59 -3.61
C GLY A 169 3.12 -19.65 -2.69
N SER A 170 4.06 -20.16 -1.89
CA SER A 170 4.77 -19.38 -0.88
C SER A 170 5.72 -18.38 -1.51
N ASN A 171 6.50 -18.81 -2.52
CA ASN A 171 7.43 -17.90 -3.20
C ASN A 171 6.69 -16.92 -4.13
N GLY A 172 5.57 -17.35 -4.76
CA GLY A 172 4.68 -16.47 -5.52
C GLY A 172 4.07 -15.36 -4.66
N ALA A 173 3.57 -15.69 -3.46
CA ALA A 173 3.09 -14.70 -2.50
C ALA A 173 4.20 -13.75 -2.05
N LYS A 174 5.39 -14.28 -1.74
CA LYS A 174 6.56 -13.48 -1.33
C LYS A 174 6.95 -12.46 -2.39
N ILE A 175 7.13 -12.88 -3.65
CA ILE A 175 7.51 -11.95 -4.72
C ILE A 175 6.43 -10.90 -4.97
N LEU A 176 5.15 -11.29 -4.90
CA LEU A 176 4.04 -10.35 -5.03
C LEU A 176 4.10 -9.28 -3.93
N THR A 177 4.34 -9.68 -2.67
CA THR A 177 4.51 -8.75 -1.55
C THR A 177 5.69 -7.79 -1.76
N GLU A 178 6.85 -8.30 -2.19
CA GLU A 178 8.03 -7.48 -2.48
C GLU A 178 7.76 -6.44 -3.59
N LEU A 179 7.09 -6.86 -4.67
CA LEU A 179 6.73 -5.96 -5.77
C LEU A 179 5.63 -4.96 -5.39
N PHE A 180 4.70 -5.33 -4.51
CA PHE A 180 3.71 -4.40 -3.95
C PHE A 180 4.41 -3.29 -3.16
N ILE A 181 5.29 -3.64 -2.23
CA ILE A 181 6.06 -2.69 -1.42
C ILE A 181 6.87 -1.75 -2.32
N LYS A 182 7.55 -2.29 -3.34
CA LYS A 182 8.34 -1.51 -4.31
C LYS A 182 7.51 -0.48 -5.09
N ASN A 183 6.22 -0.71 -5.25
CA ASN A 183 5.30 0.16 -6.00
C ASN A 183 4.35 0.96 -5.08
N ASN A 184 4.65 1.09 -3.78
CA ASN A 184 3.82 1.78 -2.79
C ASN A 184 2.39 1.20 -2.67
N LEU A 185 2.24 -0.10 -2.88
CA LEU A 185 1.01 -0.85 -2.63
C LEU A 185 1.14 -1.65 -1.32
N ILE A 186 0.00 -1.96 -0.69
CA ILE A 186 -0.04 -2.61 0.62
C ILE A 186 -0.60 -4.02 0.49
N VAL A 187 0.11 -5.00 1.05
CA VAL A 187 -0.48 -6.31 1.35
C VAL A 187 -1.03 -6.22 2.77
N ALA A 188 -2.35 -6.14 2.90
CA ALA A 188 -3.00 -5.94 4.20
C ALA A 188 -2.84 -7.17 5.09
N ASP A 189 -3.12 -8.35 4.52
CA ASP A 189 -3.06 -9.62 5.23
C ASP A 189 -2.71 -10.76 4.27
N THR A 190 -2.22 -11.87 4.82
CA THR A 190 -1.95 -13.10 4.06
C THR A 190 -2.54 -14.32 4.74
N LEU A 191 -3.15 -15.23 3.97
CA LEU A 191 -3.76 -16.46 4.50
C LEU A 191 -3.24 -17.68 3.73
N VAL A 192 -2.91 -18.73 4.48
CA VAL A 192 -2.33 -19.96 3.92
C VAL A 192 -3.38 -21.05 3.78
N PHE A 193 -3.36 -21.73 2.63
CA PHE A 193 -4.04 -22.99 2.38
C PHE A 193 -3.05 -24.15 2.48
N ASP A 194 -3.34 -25.12 3.35
CA ASP A 194 -2.51 -26.30 3.53
C ASP A 194 -2.87 -27.40 2.53
N ILE A 195 -1.96 -27.70 1.60
CA ILE A 195 -2.15 -28.72 0.57
C ILE A 195 -2.15 -30.15 1.12
N ALA A 196 -1.57 -30.39 2.30
CA ALA A 196 -1.52 -31.73 2.90
C ALA A 196 -2.84 -32.08 3.60
N THR A 197 -3.42 -31.12 4.33
CA THR A 197 -4.70 -31.31 5.04
C THR A 197 -5.91 -30.85 4.23
N LEU A 198 -5.70 -30.15 3.11
CA LEU A 198 -6.72 -29.55 2.24
C LEU A 198 -7.63 -28.55 2.98
N ARG A 199 -7.04 -27.75 3.89
CA ARG A 199 -7.77 -26.80 4.76
C ARG A 199 -7.13 -25.42 4.77
N MET A 200 -7.96 -24.40 5.00
CA MET A 200 -7.48 -23.05 5.35
C MET A 200 -6.97 -23.07 6.80
N GLN A 201 -5.91 -22.31 7.11
CA GLN A 201 -5.41 -22.19 8.48
C GLN A 201 -6.42 -21.51 9.42
N ASP A 202 -7.13 -20.48 8.93
CA ASP A 202 -8.12 -19.73 9.68
C ASP A 202 -9.52 -19.81 9.07
N ASN A 203 -10.53 -19.34 9.82
CA ASN A 203 -11.87 -19.15 9.28
C ASN A 203 -11.86 -18.04 8.22
N LEU A 204 -11.94 -18.46 6.95
CA LEU A 204 -11.88 -17.60 5.77
C LEU A 204 -12.83 -16.39 5.87
N LYS A 205 -14.06 -16.59 6.36
CA LYS A 205 -15.04 -15.51 6.45
C LYS A 205 -14.61 -14.42 7.42
N ASN A 206 -14.25 -14.81 8.64
CA ASN A 206 -13.87 -13.86 9.68
C ASN A 206 -12.61 -13.10 9.28
N PHE A 207 -11.63 -13.82 8.71
CA PHE A 207 -10.38 -13.25 8.23
C PHE A 207 -10.59 -12.20 7.13
N LEU A 208 -11.40 -12.49 6.12
CA LEU A 208 -11.65 -11.54 5.03
C LEU A 208 -12.49 -10.33 5.48
N ILE A 209 -13.41 -10.51 6.42
CA ILE A 209 -14.25 -9.43 6.94
C ILE A 209 -13.46 -8.47 7.84
N SER A 210 -12.53 -8.99 8.65
CA SER A 210 -11.72 -8.17 9.57
C SER A 210 -10.72 -7.25 8.86
N SER A 211 -10.29 -7.61 7.66
CA SER A 211 -9.38 -6.77 6.87
C SER A 211 -10.07 -5.50 6.37
N SER A 212 -9.34 -4.39 6.22
CA SER A 212 -9.86 -3.15 5.59
C SER A 212 -10.03 -3.26 4.07
N THR A 213 -9.50 -4.33 3.49
CA THR A 213 -9.36 -4.53 2.05
C THR A 213 -10.39 -5.53 1.51
N ARG A 214 -10.80 -5.33 0.26
CA ARG A 214 -11.83 -6.14 -0.41
C ARG A 214 -11.35 -6.80 -1.71
N ILE A 215 -10.07 -6.65 -2.02
CA ILE A 215 -9.44 -7.32 -3.16
C ILE A 215 -8.64 -8.49 -2.64
N VAL A 216 -8.96 -9.68 -3.14
CA VAL A 216 -8.31 -10.94 -2.78
C VAL A 216 -7.53 -11.43 -3.98
N VAL A 217 -6.22 -11.62 -3.82
CA VAL A 217 -5.37 -12.29 -4.80
C VAL A 217 -5.17 -13.73 -4.34
N LEU A 218 -5.70 -14.68 -5.10
CA LEU A 218 -5.57 -16.12 -4.86
C LEU A 218 -4.43 -16.69 -5.70
N TRP A 219 -3.34 -17.07 -5.05
CA TRP A 219 -2.15 -17.66 -5.62
C TRP A 219 -2.06 -19.16 -5.34
N ALA A 220 -2.76 -19.94 -6.15
CA ALA A 220 -2.83 -21.39 -5.99
C ALA A 220 -2.93 -22.08 -7.36
N GLY A 221 -2.56 -23.37 -7.41
CA GLY A 221 -2.74 -24.19 -8.60
C GLY A 221 -4.23 -24.49 -8.84
N SER A 222 -4.60 -24.81 -10.07
CA SER A 222 -6.02 -24.97 -10.48
C SER A 222 -6.86 -25.90 -9.60
N VAL A 223 -6.27 -27.02 -9.14
CA VAL A 223 -6.92 -27.98 -8.23
C VAL A 223 -7.27 -27.33 -6.89
N TYR A 224 -6.31 -26.63 -6.28
CA TYR A 224 -6.48 -26.00 -4.97
C TYR A 224 -7.31 -24.72 -5.06
N THR A 225 -7.18 -23.96 -6.15
CA THR A 225 -8.05 -22.82 -6.47
C THR A 225 -9.52 -23.23 -6.46
N THR A 226 -9.86 -24.38 -7.05
CA THR A 226 -11.24 -24.90 -7.06
C THR A 226 -11.74 -25.17 -5.64
N LEU A 227 -10.93 -25.79 -4.78
CA LEU A 227 -11.28 -26.08 -3.38
C LEU A 227 -11.44 -24.79 -2.54
N ILE A 228 -10.55 -23.81 -2.71
CA ILE A 228 -10.60 -22.55 -1.97
C ILE A 228 -11.83 -21.73 -2.39
N ILE A 229 -12.13 -21.68 -3.70
CA ILE A 229 -13.33 -21.01 -4.20
C ILE A 229 -14.61 -21.71 -3.73
N GLN A 230 -14.63 -23.05 -3.64
CA GLN A 230 -15.75 -23.77 -3.03
C GLN A 230 -15.95 -23.36 -1.55
N ASN A 231 -14.88 -23.33 -0.76
CA ASN A 231 -14.96 -22.87 0.63
C ASN A 231 -15.42 -21.40 0.75
N ALA A 232 -15.01 -20.55 -0.20
CA ALA A 232 -15.41 -19.16 -0.29
C ALA A 232 -16.90 -19.00 -0.66
N LEU A 233 -17.45 -19.92 -1.47
CA LEU A 233 -18.88 -19.98 -1.79
C LEU A 233 -19.68 -20.34 -0.54
N ASP A 234 -19.25 -21.39 0.17
CA ASP A 234 -19.92 -21.89 1.38
C ASP A 234 -19.88 -20.86 2.52
N SER A 235 -18.84 -20.02 2.54
CA SER A 235 -18.65 -18.93 3.51
C SER A 235 -19.35 -17.61 3.13
N ASP A 236 -19.97 -17.54 1.95
CA ASP A 236 -20.63 -16.34 1.41
C ASP A 236 -19.69 -15.10 1.30
N VAL A 237 -18.43 -15.35 0.93
CA VAL A 237 -17.41 -14.30 0.69
C VAL A 237 -17.10 -14.12 -0.80
N LEU A 238 -17.84 -14.82 -1.66
CA LEU A 238 -17.93 -14.56 -3.10
C LEU A 238 -19.18 -13.74 -3.37
N GLY A 239 -19.00 -12.53 -3.91
CA GLY A 239 -20.12 -11.61 -4.12
C GLY A 239 -19.67 -10.17 -4.37
N PRO A 240 -20.60 -9.20 -4.43
CA PRO A 240 -20.33 -7.82 -4.83
C PRO A 240 -19.35 -7.07 -3.91
N HIS A 241 -19.13 -7.59 -2.70
CA HIS A 241 -18.25 -6.98 -1.71
C HIS A 241 -16.79 -7.34 -1.88
N PHE A 242 -16.47 -8.48 -2.51
CA PHE A 242 -15.09 -8.95 -2.68
C PHE A 242 -14.76 -9.15 -4.15
N THR A 243 -13.60 -8.66 -4.56
CA THR A 243 -13.06 -8.87 -5.91
C THR A 243 -11.94 -9.88 -5.86
N TRP A 244 -12.10 -10.97 -6.58
CA TRP A 244 -11.15 -12.08 -6.59
C TRP A 244 -10.32 -12.06 -7.87
N ILE A 245 -9.00 -12.07 -7.70
CA ILE A 245 -8.00 -12.15 -8.77
C ILE A 245 -7.27 -13.48 -8.59
N LEU A 246 -7.30 -14.34 -9.59
CA LEU A 246 -6.82 -15.72 -9.51
C LEU A 246 -5.56 -15.88 -10.38
N SER A 247 -4.53 -16.55 -9.85
CA SER A 247 -3.32 -16.92 -10.63
C SER A 247 -3.58 -18.04 -11.64
N SER A 248 -4.66 -18.82 -11.44
CA SER A 248 -5.02 -19.96 -12.29
C SER A 248 -6.52 -19.97 -12.53
N SER A 249 -6.94 -20.34 -13.74
CA SER A 249 -8.34 -20.64 -14.06
C SER A 249 -8.85 -21.88 -13.32
N LEU A 250 -10.18 -21.99 -13.25
CA LEU A 250 -10.88 -23.11 -12.65
C LEU A 250 -12.03 -23.57 -13.56
N PRO A 251 -12.41 -24.86 -13.51
CA PRO A 251 -13.52 -25.38 -14.28
C PRO A 251 -14.86 -24.88 -13.73
N LEU A 252 -15.32 -23.70 -14.19
CA LEU A 252 -16.54 -23.05 -13.72
C LEU A 252 -17.79 -23.94 -13.84
N ASN A 253 -17.84 -24.81 -14.87
CA ASN A 253 -18.94 -25.75 -15.10
C ASN A 253 -19.02 -26.89 -14.07
N SER A 254 -18.01 -27.07 -13.20
CA SER A 254 -18.05 -28.06 -12.12
C SER A 254 -18.92 -27.61 -10.94
N PHE A 255 -19.24 -26.32 -10.85
CA PHE A 255 -20.06 -25.76 -9.79
C PHE A 255 -21.55 -25.86 -10.14
N HIS A 256 -22.40 -25.97 -9.11
CA HIS A 256 -23.85 -25.97 -9.31
C HIS A 256 -24.33 -24.63 -9.88
N GLU A 257 -25.31 -24.69 -10.81
CA GLU A 257 -25.87 -23.52 -11.49
C GLU A 257 -26.40 -22.43 -10.54
N THR A 258 -26.84 -22.82 -9.35
CA THR A 258 -27.30 -21.92 -8.28
C THR A 258 -26.23 -20.93 -7.83
N TYR A 259 -24.95 -21.29 -7.94
CA TYR A 259 -23.83 -20.46 -7.51
C TYR A 259 -23.24 -19.60 -8.64
N HIS A 260 -23.69 -19.77 -9.88
CA HIS A 260 -23.12 -19.06 -11.03
C HIS A 260 -23.16 -17.54 -10.86
N GLN A 261 -24.21 -16.98 -10.25
CA GLN A 261 -24.29 -15.54 -10.02
C GLN A 261 -23.20 -15.01 -9.07
N LYS A 262 -22.77 -15.81 -8.08
CA LYS A 262 -21.72 -15.42 -7.13
C LYS A 262 -20.31 -15.52 -7.72
N LEU A 263 -20.14 -16.37 -8.73
CA LEU A 263 -18.87 -16.59 -9.43
C LEU A 263 -18.60 -15.56 -10.54
N ILE A 264 -19.57 -14.69 -10.86
CA ILE A 264 -19.39 -13.62 -11.85
C ILE A 264 -18.46 -12.54 -11.30
N GLY A 265 -17.57 -12.08 -12.17
CA GLY A 265 -16.71 -10.93 -11.92
C GLY A 265 -15.37 -11.22 -11.27
N MET A 266 -15.02 -12.51 -11.13
CA MET A 266 -13.64 -12.91 -10.84
C MET A 266 -12.75 -12.65 -12.06
N LEU A 267 -11.50 -12.29 -11.80
CA LEU A 267 -10.47 -12.13 -12.81
C LEU A 267 -9.43 -13.24 -12.69
N THR A 268 -8.97 -13.80 -13.80
CA THR A 268 -7.80 -14.67 -13.84
C THR A 268 -6.67 -13.96 -14.56
N VAL A 269 -5.42 -14.17 -14.13
CA VAL A 269 -4.21 -13.70 -14.83
C VAL A 269 -3.38 -14.93 -15.17
N GLU A 270 -3.36 -15.33 -16.44
CA GLU A 270 -2.63 -16.53 -16.89
C GLU A 270 -1.69 -16.20 -18.05
N PRO A 271 -0.60 -16.98 -18.22
CA PRO A 271 0.31 -16.80 -19.33
C PRO A 271 -0.34 -17.26 -20.65
N ILE A 272 0.07 -16.64 -21.75
CA ILE A 272 -0.43 -16.95 -23.09
C ILE A 272 0.68 -17.01 -24.15
N PRO A 273 0.46 -17.78 -25.23
CA PRO A 273 1.26 -17.68 -26.43
C PRO A 273 1.10 -16.31 -27.14
N GLY A 274 2.11 -15.94 -27.92
CA GLY A 274 2.20 -14.66 -28.61
C GLY A 274 1.11 -14.40 -29.64
N ASN A 275 0.49 -15.42 -30.23
CA ASN A 275 -0.58 -15.26 -31.21
C ASN A 275 -1.81 -14.54 -30.66
N ILE A 276 -2.05 -14.62 -29.35
CA ILE A 276 -3.20 -13.98 -28.68
C ILE A 276 -2.97 -12.47 -28.48
N VAL A 277 -1.71 -12.03 -28.45
CA VAL A 277 -1.29 -10.62 -28.27
C VAL A 277 -0.76 -9.99 -29.55
N ASP A 278 -1.04 -10.58 -30.72
CA ASP A 278 -0.54 -10.13 -32.03
C ASP A 278 1.00 -10.15 -32.14
N ALA A 279 1.67 -10.93 -31.29
CA ALA A 279 3.11 -11.13 -31.37
C ALA A 279 3.46 -12.20 -32.42
N PRO A 280 4.64 -12.13 -33.05
CA PRO A 280 5.04 -13.08 -34.07
C PRO A 280 5.12 -14.50 -33.50
N ILE A 281 4.55 -15.47 -34.23
CA ILE A 281 4.65 -16.91 -33.95
C ILE A 281 4.91 -17.70 -35.23
N ASN A 282 5.47 -18.89 -35.11
CA ASN A 282 5.64 -19.79 -36.25
C ASN A 282 4.39 -20.64 -36.50
N THR A 283 3.42 -20.10 -37.25
CA THR A 283 2.15 -20.77 -37.58
C THR A 283 2.35 -22.04 -38.40
N THR A 284 3.37 -22.08 -39.26
CA THR A 284 3.66 -23.26 -40.09
C THR A 284 4.11 -24.45 -39.25
N LEU A 285 4.99 -24.19 -38.28
CA LEU A 285 5.48 -25.18 -37.33
C LEU A 285 4.36 -25.67 -36.41
N LEU A 286 3.52 -24.75 -35.92
CA LEU A 286 2.37 -25.08 -35.08
C LEU A 286 1.36 -25.97 -35.82
N ASN A 287 1.03 -25.63 -37.06
CA ASN A 287 0.11 -26.44 -37.87
C ASN A 287 0.68 -27.84 -38.14
N ALA A 288 1.99 -27.95 -38.42
CA ALA A 288 2.65 -29.24 -38.60
C ALA A 288 2.62 -30.09 -37.31
N ALA A 289 2.86 -29.47 -36.16
CA ALA A 289 2.74 -30.14 -34.86
C ALA A 289 1.32 -30.67 -34.61
N TYR A 290 0.29 -29.84 -34.89
CA TYR A 290 -1.10 -30.24 -34.79
C TYR A 290 -1.48 -31.36 -35.77
N THR A 291 -0.93 -31.38 -36.98
CA THR A 291 -1.17 -32.49 -37.92
C THR A 291 -0.61 -33.81 -37.40
N ILE A 292 0.58 -33.78 -36.79
CA ILE A 292 1.19 -34.97 -36.19
C ILE A 292 0.36 -35.47 -35.01
N TRP A 293 -0.06 -34.58 -34.12
CA TRP A 293 -0.91 -34.95 -32.99
C TRP A 293 -2.22 -35.56 -33.47
N LYS A 294 -2.93 -34.92 -34.42
CA LYS A 294 -4.15 -35.47 -35.01
C LYS A 294 -3.93 -36.84 -35.67
N GLN A 295 -2.77 -37.08 -36.26
CA GLN A 295 -2.46 -38.34 -36.93
C GLN A 295 -2.28 -39.50 -35.95
N TYR A 296 -1.57 -39.29 -34.84
CA TYR A 296 -1.15 -40.37 -33.94
C TYR A 296 -1.93 -40.48 -32.63
N GLU A 297 -2.60 -39.41 -32.18
CA GLU A 297 -3.44 -39.40 -30.98
C GLU A 297 -4.70 -38.53 -31.18
N PRO A 298 -5.54 -38.82 -32.20
CA PRO A 298 -6.73 -38.03 -32.54
C PRO A 298 -7.73 -37.94 -31.39
N GLU A 299 -7.82 -38.98 -30.57
CA GLU A 299 -8.75 -39.10 -29.44
C GLU A 299 -8.60 -37.97 -28.42
N THR A 300 -7.39 -37.41 -28.31
CA THR A 300 -7.04 -36.40 -27.29
C THR A 300 -6.84 -35.01 -27.86
N PHE A 301 -6.84 -34.87 -29.20
CA PHE A 301 -6.63 -33.57 -29.82
C PHE A 301 -7.91 -32.73 -29.65
N PRO A 302 -7.86 -31.63 -28.88
CA PRO A 302 -9.01 -30.73 -28.78
C PRO A 302 -9.12 -29.92 -30.08
N ASN A 303 -10.15 -29.11 -30.26
CA ASN A 303 -10.14 -28.14 -31.36
C ASN A 303 -8.89 -27.24 -31.26
N SER A 304 -8.36 -26.75 -32.38
CA SER A 304 -7.08 -25.98 -32.41
C SER A 304 -7.08 -24.76 -31.48
N GLY A 305 -8.23 -24.15 -31.21
CA GLY A 305 -8.39 -23.03 -30.27
C GLY A 305 -8.62 -23.41 -28.80
N GLN A 306 -8.65 -24.71 -28.48
CA GLN A 306 -8.86 -25.25 -27.12
C GLN A 306 -7.64 -26.01 -26.60
N VAL A 307 -6.51 -25.98 -27.33
CA VAL A 307 -5.24 -26.53 -26.85
C VAL A 307 -4.75 -25.71 -25.65
N ASN A 308 -4.37 -26.41 -24.59
CA ASN A 308 -3.84 -25.78 -23.39
C ASN A 308 -2.49 -25.10 -23.71
N TYR A 309 -2.28 -23.86 -23.26
CA TYR A 309 -1.08 -23.08 -23.56
C TYR A 309 0.22 -23.74 -23.06
N PHE A 310 0.18 -24.51 -21.98
CA PHE A 310 1.32 -25.27 -21.49
C PHE A 310 1.81 -26.32 -22.50
N ALA A 311 0.94 -26.80 -23.37
CA ALA A 311 1.32 -27.71 -24.43
C ALA A 311 2.19 -27.03 -25.51
N LEU A 312 1.95 -25.75 -25.76
CA LEU A 312 2.78 -24.94 -26.65
C LEU A 312 4.14 -24.69 -26.01
N PHE A 313 4.19 -24.38 -24.71
CA PHE A 313 5.46 -24.25 -23.98
C PHE A 313 6.25 -25.57 -23.92
N ALA A 314 5.57 -26.71 -23.86
CA ALA A 314 6.19 -28.04 -23.92
C ALA A 314 6.77 -28.33 -25.31
N PHE A 315 6.07 -27.95 -26.38
CA PHE A 315 6.61 -28.00 -27.73
C PHE A 315 7.87 -27.16 -27.85
N ASP A 316 7.79 -25.88 -27.45
CA ASP A 316 8.89 -24.92 -27.48
C ASP A 316 10.12 -25.45 -26.72
N ALA A 317 9.92 -26.03 -25.53
CA ALA A 317 11.00 -26.60 -24.72
C ALA A 317 11.70 -27.76 -25.43
N THR A 318 10.92 -28.61 -26.09
CA THR A 318 11.42 -29.78 -26.83
C THR A 318 12.14 -29.34 -28.10
N TRP A 319 11.55 -28.42 -28.85
CA TRP A 319 12.08 -27.92 -30.10
C TRP A 319 13.39 -27.16 -29.90
N LEU A 320 13.47 -26.36 -28.84
CA LEU A 320 14.70 -25.70 -28.40
C LEU A 320 15.82 -26.70 -28.10
N LEU A 321 15.55 -27.79 -27.37
CA LEU A 321 16.56 -28.83 -27.12
C LEU A 321 17.04 -29.49 -28.42
N ILE A 322 16.13 -29.79 -29.34
CA ILE A 322 16.46 -30.40 -30.63
C ILE A 322 17.33 -29.48 -31.48
N GLN A 323 16.95 -28.20 -31.60
CA GLN A 323 17.72 -27.24 -32.39
C GLN A 323 19.09 -26.98 -31.75
N SER A 324 19.15 -26.81 -30.43
CA SER A 324 20.42 -26.59 -29.72
C SER A 324 21.37 -27.78 -29.84
N LEU A 325 20.88 -29.02 -29.81
CA LEU A 325 21.68 -30.21 -30.10
C LEU A 325 22.19 -30.23 -31.55
N LYS A 326 21.35 -29.86 -32.51
CA LYS A 326 21.74 -29.77 -33.93
C LYS A 326 22.85 -28.74 -34.14
N GLU A 327 22.76 -27.56 -33.51
CA GLU A 327 23.78 -26.52 -33.61
C GLU A 327 25.06 -26.88 -32.85
N LEU A 328 24.93 -27.52 -31.69
CA LEU A 328 26.07 -28.05 -30.94
C LEU A 328 26.89 -29.02 -31.81
N CYS A 329 26.22 -30.03 -32.37
CA CYS A 329 26.89 -31.07 -33.14
C CYS A 329 27.41 -30.57 -34.49
N SER A 330 26.83 -29.54 -35.10
CA SER A 330 27.38 -28.96 -36.33
C SER A 330 28.72 -28.24 -36.07
N LYS A 331 28.87 -27.58 -34.92
CA LYS A 331 30.12 -26.90 -34.50
C LYS A 331 31.25 -27.86 -34.15
N THR A 332 30.93 -29.05 -33.63
CA THR A 332 31.93 -30.04 -33.15
C THR A 332 32.53 -30.91 -34.27
N THR A 333 32.01 -30.84 -35.51
CA THR A 333 32.44 -31.68 -36.65
C THR A 333 33.91 -31.54 -37.07
N ASN A 334 34.65 -30.55 -36.56
CA ASN A 334 36.08 -30.37 -36.86
C ASN A 334 37.03 -31.19 -35.96
N SER A 335 36.51 -31.85 -34.91
CA SER A 335 37.27 -32.73 -34.01
C SER A 335 36.81 -34.18 -34.18
N SER A 336 37.74 -35.14 -34.21
CA SER A 336 37.48 -36.59 -34.39
C SER A 336 36.71 -37.28 -33.25
N SER A 337 36.07 -36.51 -32.37
CA SER A 337 35.29 -36.96 -31.21
C SER A 337 33.79 -36.82 -31.47
N SER A 338 33.00 -37.78 -30.98
CA SER A 338 31.54 -37.67 -31.01
C SER A 338 31.07 -36.43 -30.24
N CYS A 339 30.15 -35.66 -30.82
CA CYS A 339 29.53 -34.50 -30.18
C CYS A 339 28.70 -34.91 -28.95
N ILE A 340 28.16 -36.14 -28.97
CA ILE A 340 27.47 -36.75 -27.83
C ILE A 340 28.40 -37.79 -27.23
N SER A 341 28.88 -37.51 -26.02
CA SER A 341 29.68 -38.44 -25.24
C SER A 341 29.34 -38.31 -23.75
N PHE A 342 29.18 -39.45 -23.10
CA PHE A 342 28.89 -39.57 -21.68
C PHE A 342 30.03 -40.29 -20.96
N SER A 343 30.25 -39.97 -19.69
CA SER A 343 31.11 -40.77 -18.83
C SER A 343 30.61 -42.22 -18.74
N ASN A 344 31.54 -43.17 -18.67
CA ASN A 344 31.21 -44.59 -18.65
C ASN A 344 30.80 -45.01 -17.22
N SER A 345 29.53 -44.84 -16.89
CA SER A 345 28.93 -45.30 -15.63
C SER A 345 27.54 -45.91 -15.85
N SER A 346 27.24 -46.95 -15.07
CA SER A 346 25.93 -47.59 -15.01
C SER A 346 24.97 -46.88 -14.04
N PHE A 347 25.48 -46.07 -13.12
CA PHE A 347 24.66 -45.34 -12.15
C PHE A 347 24.32 -43.94 -12.67
N CYS A 348 23.04 -43.57 -12.59
CA CYS A 348 22.52 -42.35 -13.20
C CYS A 348 23.22 -41.05 -12.74
N PHE A 349 23.60 -40.93 -11.46
CA PHE A 349 24.23 -39.73 -10.91
C PHE A 349 25.72 -39.57 -11.24
N ASP A 350 26.34 -40.64 -11.75
CA ASP A 350 27.76 -40.65 -12.14
C ASP A 350 27.94 -40.56 -13.66
N ARG A 351 26.82 -40.61 -14.41
CA ARG A 351 26.82 -40.22 -15.82
C ARG A 351 27.00 -38.71 -15.90
N HIS A 352 27.89 -38.28 -16.79
CA HIS A 352 28.15 -36.88 -17.05
C HIS A 352 28.32 -36.65 -18.55
N PHE A 353 27.61 -35.66 -19.08
CA PHE A 353 27.68 -35.24 -20.47
C PHE A 353 28.90 -34.35 -20.68
N LEU A 354 29.87 -34.82 -21.47
CA LEU A 354 31.19 -34.19 -21.56
C LEU A 354 31.15 -32.82 -22.26
N SER A 355 30.17 -32.59 -23.15
CA SER A 355 30.01 -31.34 -23.90
C SER A 355 29.03 -30.36 -23.23
N SER A 356 28.81 -30.47 -21.92
CA SER A 356 27.79 -29.73 -21.16
C SER A 356 27.93 -28.21 -21.25
N GLU A 357 29.12 -27.67 -21.01
CA GLU A 357 29.36 -26.22 -21.06
C GLU A 357 29.07 -25.62 -22.45
N LEU A 358 29.53 -26.29 -23.52
CA LEU A 358 29.29 -25.86 -24.90
C LEU A 358 27.79 -25.93 -25.23
N PHE A 359 27.09 -26.91 -24.67
CA PHE A 359 25.66 -27.07 -24.86
C PHE A 359 24.86 -25.95 -24.18
N PHE A 360 25.17 -25.63 -22.93
CA PHE A 360 24.57 -24.49 -22.22
C PHE A 360 24.86 -23.16 -22.92
N ASN A 361 26.10 -22.96 -23.39
CA ASN A 361 26.47 -21.78 -24.17
C ASN A 361 25.71 -21.69 -25.51
N THR A 362 25.39 -22.83 -26.12
CA THR A 362 24.59 -22.86 -27.35
C THR A 362 23.15 -22.43 -27.06
N ILE A 363 22.54 -22.96 -25.99
CA ILE A 363 21.18 -22.56 -25.58
C ILE A 363 21.10 -21.07 -25.26
N ASN A 364 22.07 -20.53 -24.52
CA ASN A 364 22.11 -19.10 -24.15
C ASN A 364 22.26 -18.15 -25.35
N ASN A 365 22.88 -18.59 -26.45
CA ASN A 365 23.09 -17.78 -27.64
C ASN A 365 22.01 -17.96 -28.71
N MET A 366 21.07 -18.90 -28.52
CA MET A 366 20.01 -19.16 -29.48
C MET A 366 18.89 -18.11 -29.40
N ILE A 367 18.44 -17.69 -30.59
CA ILE A 367 17.23 -16.89 -30.77
C ILE A 367 16.33 -17.67 -31.73
N LEU A 368 15.17 -18.09 -31.23
CA LEU A 368 14.22 -18.90 -32.01
C LEU A 368 12.85 -18.23 -32.03
N LEU A 369 12.18 -18.30 -33.18
CA LEU A 369 10.75 -17.97 -33.29
C LEU A 369 9.97 -19.27 -33.35
N ASP A 370 9.32 -19.62 -32.25
CA ASP A 370 8.66 -20.91 -32.07
C ASP A 370 7.12 -20.78 -32.04
N VAL A 371 6.41 -21.83 -31.61
CA VAL A 371 4.95 -21.86 -31.66
C VAL A 371 4.29 -20.97 -30.61
N SER A 372 4.92 -20.76 -29.45
CA SER A 372 4.42 -19.82 -28.45
C SER A 372 4.95 -18.39 -28.63
N GLY A 373 5.95 -18.15 -29.48
CA GLY A 373 6.53 -16.82 -29.74
C GLY A 373 8.06 -16.81 -29.78
N PRO A 374 8.71 -15.64 -29.65
CA PRO A 374 10.16 -15.52 -29.67
C PRO A 374 10.80 -16.03 -28.37
N ILE A 375 11.72 -16.98 -28.45
CA ILE A 375 12.43 -17.57 -27.31
C ILE A 375 13.89 -17.09 -27.31
N GLN A 376 14.31 -16.54 -26.18
CA GLN A 376 15.69 -16.12 -25.94
C GLN A 376 16.02 -16.25 -24.45
N PHE A 377 17.21 -16.76 -24.15
CA PHE A 377 17.75 -16.88 -22.80
C PHE A 377 18.96 -15.98 -22.59
N ASN A 378 19.33 -15.78 -21.32
CA ASN A 378 20.54 -15.07 -20.92
C ASN A 378 21.41 -15.95 -20.03
N ILE A 379 22.68 -15.57 -19.92
CA ILE A 379 23.64 -16.07 -18.94
C ILE A 379 23.26 -15.62 -17.52
N ASN A 380 22.47 -14.56 -17.34
CA ASN A 380 22.16 -14.03 -16.00
C ASN A 380 20.94 -14.66 -15.32
N VAL A 381 19.99 -15.18 -16.09
CA VAL A 381 18.68 -15.66 -15.58
C VAL A 381 18.30 -16.95 -16.30
N THR A 382 17.59 -17.86 -15.64
CA THR A 382 17.06 -19.10 -16.24
C THR A 382 15.79 -18.88 -17.08
N ASP A 383 15.15 -17.74 -16.89
CA ASP A 383 13.90 -17.34 -17.52
C ASP A 383 14.08 -16.97 -18.98
N ARG A 384 13.03 -17.22 -19.77
CA ARG A 384 12.87 -16.65 -21.10
C ARG A 384 12.71 -15.12 -21.00
N ILE A 385 13.56 -14.37 -21.70
CA ILE A 385 13.62 -12.90 -21.61
C ILE A 385 12.50 -12.24 -22.43
N ASP A 386 12.32 -12.68 -23.67
CA ASP A 386 11.31 -12.13 -24.60
C ASP A 386 10.18 -13.13 -24.79
N GLY A 387 8.97 -12.64 -25.06
CA GLY A 387 7.80 -13.51 -25.24
C GLY A 387 7.06 -13.92 -23.95
N SER A 388 7.21 -13.14 -22.87
CA SER A 388 6.37 -13.25 -21.67
C SER A 388 5.09 -12.43 -21.84
N PHE A 389 3.98 -13.12 -22.09
CA PHE A 389 2.68 -12.51 -22.35
C PHE A 389 1.63 -13.06 -21.39
N TYR A 390 0.68 -12.20 -21.01
CA TYR A 390 -0.43 -12.57 -20.13
C TYR A 390 -1.74 -12.04 -20.68
N TYR A 391 -2.85 -12.68 -20.33
CA TYR A 391 -4.16 -12.07 -20.42
C TYR A 391 -4.79 -11.90 -19.05
N ALA A 392 -5.83 -11.08 -18.98
CA ALA A 392 -6.80 -11.15 -17.91
C ALA A 392 -8.10 -11.69 -18.50
N GLN A 393 -8.67 -12.71 -17.88
CA GLN A 393 -10.00 -13.19 -18.25
C GLN A 393 -11.00 -12.88 -17.15
N ASN A 394 -12.23 -12.57 -17.55
CA ASN A 394 -13.32 -12.26 -16.64
C ASN A 394 -14.34 -13.39 -16.64
N SER A 395 -14.70 -13.87 -15.45
CA SER A 395 -15.78 -14.85 -15.27
C SER A 395 -17.12 -14.17 -15.56
N ARG A 396 -17.76 -14.56 -16.67
CA ARG A 396 -19.06 -14.00 -17.06
C ARG A 396 -19.94 -15.04 -17.73
N ASN A 397 -21.25 -14.78 -17.74
CA ASN A 397 -22.18 -15.61 -18.47
C ASN A 397 -22.09 -15.29 -19.97
N SER A 398 -21.71 -16.29 -20.76
CA SER A 398 -21.61 -16.20 -22.21
C SER A 398 -22.43 -17.34 -22.82
N SER A 399 -23.49 -16.99 -23.56
CA SER A 399 -24.38 -17.97 -24.22
C SER A 399 -24.98 -19.01 -23.26
N ASN A 400 -25.50 -18.56 -22.11
CA ASN A 400 -26.07 -19.40 -21.03
C ASN A 400 -25.07 -20.35 -20.33
N ARG A 401 -23.75 -20.15 -20.49
CA ARG A 401 -22.72 -20.87 -19.75
C ARG A 401 -21.76 -19.90 -19.08
N LEU A 402 -21.37 -20.21 -17.85
CA LEU A 402 -20.38 -19.43 -17.11
C LEU A 402 -18.99 -19.80 -17.60
N ASN A 403 -18.31 -18.87 -18.27
CA ASN A 403 -16.99 -19.10 -18.84
C ASN A 403 -16.08 -17.91 -18.54
N PHE A 404 -14.77 -18.17 -18.55
CA PHE A 404 -13.77 -17.11 -18.59
C PHE A 404 -13.65 -16.55 -20.01
N VAL A 405 -13.79 -15.24 -20.14
CA VAL A 405 -13.66 -14.53 -21.42
C VAL A 405 -12.48 -13.56 -21.33
N PRO A 406 -11.54 -13.55 -22.28
CA PRO A 406 -10.40 -12.63 -22.27
C PRO A 406 -10.88 -11.19 -22.43
N VAL A 407 -10.43 -10.31 -21.53
CA VAL A 407 -10.82 -8.89 -21.44
C VAL A 407 -9.63 -7.96 -21.59
N LEU A 408 -8.45 -8.37 -21.09
CA LEU A 408 -7.22 -7.60 -21.23
C LEU A 408 -6.09 -8.48 -21.76
N LYS A 409 -5.14 -7.86 -22.45
CA LYS A 409 -3.89 -8.47 -22.90
C LYS A 409 -2.70 -7.68 -22.39
N TYR A 410 -1.62 -8.35 -22.01
CA TYR A 410 -0.44 -7.75 -21.39
C TYR A 410 0.84 -8.18 -22.09
N SER A 411 1.67 -7.18 -22.38
CA SER A 411 3.07 -7.36 -22.78
C SER A 411 3.95 -6.46 -21.88
N ASN A 412 5.20 -6.85 -21.66
CA ASN A 412 6.13 -6.00 -20.91
C ASN A 412 6.44 -4.66 -21.60
N ARG A 413 6.21 -4.56 -22.91
CA ARG A 413 6.45 -3.34 -23.71
C ARG A 413 5.29 -2.36 -23.63
N ASP A 414 4.05 -2.87 -23.73
CA ASP A 414 2.86 -2.06 -23.89
C ASP A 414 1.99 -1.97 -22.62
N GLY A 415 2.25 -2.82 -21.63
CA GLY A 415 1.43 -2.94 -20.44
C GLY A 415 0.06 -3.58 -20.73
N TRP A 416 -0.92 -3.31 -19.87
CA TRP A 416 -2.29 -3.83 -20.02
C TRP A 416 -3.06 -3.03 -21.08
N GLN A 417 -3.48 -3.72 -22.13
CA GLN A 417 -4.35 -3.22 -23.18
C GLN A 417 -5.69 -3.97 -23.19
N GLU A 418 -6.71 -3.37 -23.80
CA GLU A 418 -7.98 -4.05 -24.02
C GLU A 418 -7.81 -5.18 -25.03
N TYR A 419 -8.47 -6.31 -24.78
CA TYR A 419 -8.41 -7.46 -25.68
C TYR A 419 -9.20 -7.20 -26.96
N SER A 420 -10.42 -6.69 -26.83
CA SER A 420 -11.29 -6.29 -27.94
C SER A 420 -12.36 -5.31 -27.45
N GLU A 421 -12.84 -4.43 -28.34
CA GLU A 421 -13.83 -3.38 -28.02
C GLU A 421 -15.17 -3.91 -27.45
N GLY A 422 -15.49 -5.19 -27.69
CA GLY A 422 -16.71 -5.84 -27.17
C GLY A 422 -16.55 -6.56 -25.82
N ASN A 423 -15.32 -6.75 -25.33
CA ASN A 423 -15.05 -7.54 -24.13
C ASN A 423 -14.79 -6.63 -22.92
N VAL A 424 -15.88 -6.13 -22.33
CA VAL A 424 -15.84 -5.31 -21.11
C VAL A 424 -15.71 -6.20 -19.86
N ILE A 425 -15.00 -5.68 -18.85
CA ILE A 425 -14.89 -6.30 -17.53
C ILE A 425 -16.21 -6.11 -16.77
N ILE A 426 -16.81 -7.22 -16.34
CA ILE A 426 -17.94 -7.22 -15.43
C ILE A 426 -17.38 -7.50 -14.04
N TRP A 427 -17.66 -6.63 -13.08
CA TRP A 427 -17.27 -6.80 -11.69
C TRP A 427 -18.35 -7.55 -10.92
N SER A 428 -17.97 -8.09 -9.76
CA SER A 428 -18.88 -8.79 -8.87
C SER A 428 -20.12 -7.94 -8.57
N GLY A 429 -21.30 -8.55 -8.66
CA GLY A 429 -22.58 -7.85 -8.59
C GLY A 429 -23.11 -7.29 -9.91
N ASN A 430 -22.59 -7.75 -11.06
CA ASN A 430 -22.97 -7.29 -12.41
C ASN A 430 -22.76 -5.79 -12.63
N SER A 431 -21.71 -5.22 -12.03
CA SER A 431 -21.34 -3.81 -12.20
C SER A 431 -20.29 -3.65 -13.30
N LEU A 432 -20.38 -2.58 -14.10
CA LEU A 432 -19.32 -2.17 -15.03
C LEU A 432 -18.30 -1.22 -14.36
N ILE A 433 -18.64 -0.68 -13.19
CA ILE A 433 -17.81 0.26 -12.46
C ILE A 433 -16.77 -0.52 -11.66
N PRO A 434 -15.47 -0.21 -11.79
CA PRO A 434 -14.43 -0.89 -11.03
C PRO A 434 -14.61 -0.65 -9.52
N PRO A 435 -14.39 -1.70 -8.69
CA PRO A 435 -14.45 -1.57 -7.24
C PRO A 435 -13.33 -0.65 -6.76
N THR A 436 -13.56 0.10 -5.68
CA THR A 436 -12.54 0.97 -5.07
C THR A 436 -11.48 0.20 -4.28
N GLY A 437 -11.73 -1.08 -4.00
CA GLY A 437 -10.83 -1.99 -3.28
C GLY A 437 -10.88 -1.93 -1.76
N GLY A 438 -11.42 -0.85 -1.17
CA GLY A 438 -11.65 -0.72 0.27
C GLY A 438 -13.05 -1.18 0.70
N ALA A 439 -13.19 -1.49 2.00
CA ALA A 439 -14.49 -1.76 2.62
C ALA A 439 -15.44 -0.55 2.48
N LYS A 440 -16.66 -0.78 2.00
CA LYS A 440 -17.74 0.23 2.04
C LYS A 440 -18.50 0.08 3.35
N LEU A 441 -18.79 1.21 4.01
CA LEU A 441 -19.59 1.26 5.24
C LEU A 441 -21.11 1.31 4.99
N GLU A 442 -21.55 1.30 3.72
CA GLU A 442 -22.97 1.38 3.35
C GLU A 442 -23.74 0.16 3.91
N GLY A 443 -24.75 0.41 4.75
CA GLY A 443 -25.56 -0.62 5.39
C GLY A 443 -24.90 -1.31 6.60
N VAL A 444 -23.66 -0.96 6.97
CA VAL A 444 -22.99 -1.51 8.15
C VAL A 444 -23.55 -0.88 9.42
N LYS A 445 -23.91 -1.71 10.42
CA LYS A 445 -24.34 -1.21 11.73
C LYS A 445 -23.12 -0.91 12.60
N LEU A 446 -22.91 0.36 12.94
CA LEU A 446 -21.79 0.81 13.78
C LEU A 446 -22.27 1.14 15.20
N ARG A 447 -21.61 0.60 16.21
CA ARG A 447 -21.81 0.94 17.63
C ARG A 447 -20.95 2.16 17.97
N ILE A 448 -21.60 3.30 18.11
CA ILE A 448 -20.96 4.59 18.33
C ILE A 448 -21.12 4.98 19.80
N GLY A 449 -20.03 4.98 20.54
CA GLY A 449 -20.00 5.47 21.91
C GLY A 449 -19.83 6.99 21.94
N VAL A 450 -20.74 7.70 22.59
CA VAL A 450 -20.69 9.17 22.72
C VAL A 450 -20.54 9.57 24.18
N ILE A 451 -19.70 10.58 24.44
CA ILE A 451 -19.45 11.14 25.77
C ILE A 451 -20.28 12.41 25.96
N GLN A 452 -20.87 12.61 27.14
CA GLN A 452 -21.54 13.85 27.51
C GLN A 452 -20.51 14.94 27.83
N SER A 453 -20.41 15.98 26.99
CA SER A 453 -19.51 17.11 27.18
C SER A 453 -20.12 18.39 26.59
N VAL A 454 -20.29 19.44 27.40
CA VAL A 454 -20.87 20.71 26.92
C VAL A 454 -19.76 21.53 26.23
N PRO A 455 -19.93 22.04 25.00
CA PRO A 455 -21.15 22.09 24.17
C PRO A 455 -21.25 20.99 23.08
N PHE A 456 -20.38 19.99 23.09
CA PHE A 456 -20.26 18.97 22.03
C PHE A 456 -21.39 17.94 22.02
N THR A 457 -21.77 17.40 23.18
CA THR A 457 -22.89 16.48 23.36
C THR A 457 -23.65 16.85 24.64
N MET A 458 -24.93 17.16 24.48
CA MET A 458 -25.85 17.52 25.55
C MET A 458 -27.09 16.64 25.46
N ILE A 459 -27.74 16.42 26.60
CA ILE A 459 -28.96 15.63 26.69
C ILE A 459 -30.13 16.60 26.80
N SER A 460 -31.07 16.51 25.87
CA SER A 460 -32.33 17.22 25.92
C SER A 460 -33.46 16.21 26.12
N THR A 461 -34.35 16.48 27.07
CA THR A 461 -35.57 15.69 27.23
C THR A 461 -36.64 16.22 26.28
N VAL A 462 -37.08 15.40 25.33
CA VAL A 462 -38.20 15.73 24.44
C VAL A 462 -39.39 14.87 24.86
N THR A 463 -40.53 15.51 25.10
CA THR A 463 -41.80 14.81 25.32
C THR A 463 -42.37 14.38 23.97
N ASN A 464 -42.49 13.07 23.74
CA ASN A 464 -43.18 12.53 22.56
C ASN A 464 -44.68 12.84 22.60
N GLU A 465 -45.37 12.72 21.46
CA GLU A 465 -46.84 12.94 21.33
C GLU A 465 -47.69 12.07 22.28
N PHE A 466 -47.11 10.98 22.80
CA PHE A 466 -47.72 10.06 23.77
C PHE A 466 -47.37 10.36 25.24
N GLY A 467 -46.76 11.51 25.55
CA GLY A 467 -46.43 11.94 26.91
C GLY A 467 -45.25 11.21 27.56
N GLN A 468 -44.47 10.44 26.79
CA GLN A 468 -43.24 9.80 27.26
C GLN A 468 -42.02 10.69 27.00
N ASN A 469 -41.16 10.83 28.02
CA ASN A 469 -39.91 11.57 27.92
C ASN A 469 -38.86 10.72 27.17
N ALA A 470 -38.53 11.10 25.95
CA ALA A 470 -37.40 10.54 25.21
C ALA A 470 -36.15 11.41 25.43
N THR A 471 -35.01 10.78 25.70
CA THR A 471 -33.71 11.46 25.77
C THR A 471 -33.18 11.64 24.35
N LYS A 472 -33.11 12.89 23.89
CA LYS A 472 -32.50 13.26 22.61
C LYS A 472 -31.11 13.84 22.85
N LEU A 473 -30.12 13.32 22.14
CA LEU A 473 -28.77 13.90 22.12
C LEU A 473 -28.77 15.10 21.17
N ILE A 474 -28.25 16.24 21.64
CA ILE A 474 -28.11 17.48 20.87
C ILE A 474 -26.69 18.02 21.02
N GLY A 475 -26.15 18.67 20.00
CA GLY A 475 -24.82 19.26 20.02
C GLY A 475 -24.04 18.98 18.73
N TYR A 476 -22.78 19.42 18.70
CA TYR A 476 -21.92 19.27 17.54
C TYR A 476 -21.67 17.80 17.13
N ILE A 477 -21.53 16.88 18.10
CA ILE A 477 -21.19 15.48 17.81
C ILE A 477 -22.37 14.71 17.18
N PRO A 478 -23.61 14.77 17.72
CA PRO A 478 -24.77 14.20 17.04
C PRO A 478 -24.94 14.72 15.60
N ASP A 479 -24.81 16.04 15.38
CA ASP A 479 -24.93 16.64 14.03
C ASP A 479 -23.82 16.14 13.08
N LEU A 480 -22.61 15.93 13.61
CA LEU A 480 -21.49 15.35 12.85
C LEU A 480 -21.78 13.89 12.47
N ILE A 481 -22.33 13.09 13.38
CA ILE A 481 -22.69 11.69 13.11
C ILE A 481 -23.78 11.63 12.04
N ASP A 482 -24.78 12.50 12.08
CA ASP A 482 -25.83 12.60 11.05
C ASP A 482 -25.25 12.98 9.68
N LEU A 483 -24.29 13.91 9.63
CA LEU A 483 -23.57 14.26 8.39
C LEU A 483 -22.75 13.08 7.85
N LEU A 484 -22.05 12.35 8.72
CA LEU A 484 -21.28 11.17 8.36
C LEU A 484 -22.20 10.04 7.86
N GLN A 485 -23.34 9.84 8.51
CA GLN A 485 -24.37 8.88 8.12
C GLN A 485 -24.89 9.20 6.71
N ASN A 486 -25.22 10.45 6.42
CA ASN A 486 -25.70 10.85 5.09
C ASN A 486 -24.66 10.63 3.99
N LYS A 487 -23.37 10.82 4.30
CA LYS A 487 -22.28 10.69 3.33
C LYS A 487 -21.83 9.24 3.12
N MET A 488 -21.71 8.47 4.19
CA MET A 488 -21.16 7.10 4.18
C MET A 488 -22.24 6.01 4.22
N LYS A 489 -23.50 6.37 4.50
CA LYS A 489 -24.69 5.50 4.50
C LYS A 489 -24.61 4.28 5.43
N PHE A 490 -23.85 4.38 6.53
CA PHE A 490 -23.88 3.36 7.58
C PHE A 490 -25.13 3.51 8.46
N ILE A 491 -25.40 2.50 9.29
CA ILE A 491 -26.52 2.49 10.24
C ILE A 491 -25.95 2.80 11.63
N PRO A 492 -26.17 4.00 12.20
CA PRO A 492 -25.65 4.35 13.52
C PRO A 492 -26.45 3.65 14.63
N ASN A 493 -25.74 3.07 15.61
CA ASN A 493 -26.26 2.71 16.93
C ASN A 493 -25.54 3.58 17.97
N ILE A 494 -26.13 4.73 18.28
CA ILE A 494 -25.53 5.72 19.18
C ILE A 494 -25.88 5.36 20.62
N GLU A 495 -24.86 5.14 21.45
CA GLU A 495 -25.00 4.85 22.87
C GLU A 495 -24.23 5.88 23.69
N LEU A 496 -24.87 6.38 24.75
CA LEU A 496 -24.24 7.31 25.68
C LEU A 496 -23.39 6.53 26.68
N ILE A 497 -22.10 6.86 26.75
CA ILE A 497 -21.18 6.26 27.71
C ILE A 497 -21.41 6.88 29.11
N PRO A 498 -21.46 6.08 30.19
CA PRO A 498 -21.69 6.58 31.54
C PRO A 498 -20.67 7.65 32.00
N PRO A 499 -21.11 8.73 32.69
CA PRO A 499 -20.31 9.92 32.99
C PRO A 499 -19.20 9.73 34.06
N HIS A 500 -18.99 8.53 34.57
CA HIS A 500 -18.02 8.24 35.65
C HIS A 500 -16.81 7.40 35.20
N ARG A 501 -16.52 7.38 33.90
CA ARG A 501 -15.41 6.64 33.32
C ARG A 501 -14.24 7.57 32.99
N THR A 502 -13.01 7.13 33.27
CA THR A 502 -11.80 7.83 32.85
C THR A 502 -11.56 7.61 31.35
N TYR A 503 -10.89 8.56 30.69
CA TYR A 503 -10.54 8.41 29.27
C TYR A 503 -9.75 7.12 28.97
N SER A 504 -8.90 6.66 29.90
CA SER A 504 -8.19 5.38 29.76
C SER A 504 -9.13 4.18 29.67
N SER A 505 -10.27 4.22 30.36
CA SER A 505 -11.29 3.16 30.26
C SER A 505 -12.11 3.24 28.97
N LEU A 506 -12.09 4.38 28.27
CA LEU A 506 -12.70 4.50 26.94
C LEU A 506 -11.83 3.83 25.87
N GLU A 507 -10.51 3.94 26.01
CA GLU A 507 -9.55 3.25 25.14
C GLU A 507 -9.75 1.74 25.21
N GLN A 508 -9.84 1.19 26.42
CA GLN A 508 -10.13 -0.24 26.64
C GLN A 508 -11.47 -0.67 26.03
N LEU A 509 -12.50 0.18 26.05
CA LEU A 509 -13.79 -0.17 25.44
C LEU A 509 -13.74 -0.30 23.91
N VAL A 510 -12.82 0.41 23.25
CA VAL A 510 -12.57 0.27 21.81
C VAL A 510 -11.71 -0.96 21.56
N GLU A 511 -10.67 -1.16 22.37
CA GLU A 511 -9.78 -2.33 22.30
C GLU A 511 -10.53 -3.66 22.48
N ASP A 512 -11.48 -3.70 23.43
CA ASP A 512 -12.35 -4.85 23.71
C ASP A 512 -13.49 -5.00 22.68
N CYS A 513 -13.52 -4.18 21.62
CA CYS A 513 -14.54 -4.17 20.57
C CYS A 513 -15.98 -4.00 21.12
N VAL A 514 -16.16 -3.30 22.24
CA VAL A 514 -17.49 -2.97 22.79
C VAL A 514 -18.15 -1.88 21.93
N TYR A 515 -17.37 -0.84 21.61
CA TYR A 515 -17.73 0.20 20.65
C TYR A 515 -16.80 0.13 19.44
N ASP A 516 -17.37 0.28 18.25
CA ASP A 516 -16.58 0.29 17.01
C ASP A 516 -15.89 1.64 16.81
N ILE A 517 -16.49 2.71 17.35
CA ILE A 517 -15.94 4.06 17.35
C ILE A 517 -16.43 4.83 18.58
N ILE A 518 -15.56 5.63 19.18
CA ILE A 518 -15.92 6.59 20.21
C ILE A 518 -15.75 8.00 19.66
N VAL A 519 -16.77 8.84 19.87
CA VAL A 519 -16.78 10.23 19.40
C VAL A 519 -17.06 11.15 20.59
N GLY A 520 -16.13 12.08 20.85
CA GLY A 520 -16.21 13.01 21.97
C GLY A 520 -15.01 13.94 22.04
N ASP A 521 -14.84 14.63 23.17
CA ASP A 521 -13.74 15.55 23.45
C ASP A 521 -12.45 14.81 23.86
N VAL A 522 -12.08 13.78 23.10
CA VAL A 522 -10.90 12.95 23.40
C VAL A 522 -9.64 13.61 22.85
N THR A 523 -8.72 13.94 23.76
CA THR A 523 -7.42 14.51 23.40
C THR A 523 -6.48 13.47 22.79
N VAL A 524 -5.92 13.79 21.63
CA VAL A 524 -4.93 12.93 20.95
C VAL A 524 -3.58 13.09 21.65
N THR A 525 -3.05 12.02 22.22
CA THR A 525 -1.73 11.97 22.89
C THR A 525 -0.91 10.79 22.35
N ALA A 526 0.42 10.84 22.47
CA ALA A 526 1.30 9.80 21.95
C ALA A 526 0.99 8.43 22.55
N THR A 527 0.79 8.36 23.87
CA THR A 527 0.48 7.12 24.60
C THR A 527 -0.82 6.48 24.15
N ARG A 528 -1.84 7.28 23.78
CA ARG A 528 -3.11 6.74 23.28
C ARG A 528 -3.01 6.21 21.85
N ARG A 529 -2.20 6.86 21.02
CA ARG A 529 -2.01 6.48 19.60
C ARG A 529 -1.29 5.14 19.46
N GLU A 530 -0.57 4.68 20.49
CA GLU A 530 0.04 3.36 20.50
C GLU A 530 -1.00 2.22 20.61
N ASN A 531 -2.15 2.47 21.23
CA ASN A 531 -3.17 1.45 21.50
C ASN A 531 -4.40 1.58 20.59
N ILE A 532 -4.76 2.80 20.18
CA ILE A 532 -5.94 3.06 19.34
C ILE A 532 -5.61 4.05 18.22
N ASP A 533 -6.28 3.87 17.08
CA ASP A 533 -6.18 4.80 15.96
C ASP A 533 -7.09 6.02 16.14
N PHE A 534 -6.59 7.18 15.71
CA PHE A 534 -7.32 8.45 15.75
C PHE A 534 -7.55 9.00 14.35
N SER A 535 -8.71 9.63 14.14
CA SER A 535 -8.95 10.48 12.98
C SER A 535 -8.16 11.78 13.07
N ASN A 536 -8.18 12.56 11.99
CA ASN A 536 -7.65 13.92 12.01
C ASN A 536 -8.38 14.76 13.06
N SER A 537 -7.62 15.60 13.78
CA SER A 537 -8.19 16.47 14.82
C SER A 537 -9.20 17.44 14.24
N ILE A 538 -10.40 17.46 14.84
CA ILE A 538 -11.48 18.36 14.43
C ILE A 538 -11.24 19.78 14.95
N PHE A 539 -10.60 19.90 16.12
CA PHE A 539 -10.28 21.16 16.79
C PHE A 539 -8.81 21.18 17.20
N ASP A 540 -8.16 22.32 16.99
CA ASP A 540 -6.83 22.58 17.54
C ASP A 540 -6.95 22.94 19.03
N ASN A 541 -6.27 22.18 19.88
CA ASN A 541 -6.28 22.43 21.32
C ASN A 541 -5.36 23.62 21.66
N SER A 542 -5.89 24.64 22.33
CA SER A 542 -5.08 25.69 22.97
C SER A 542 -5.55 25.89 24.41
N LEU A 543 -4.63 25.76 25.35
CA LEU A 543 -4.90 26.03 26.76
C LEU A 543 -4.97 27.55 26.97
N ARG A 544 -6.08 28.02 27.53
CA ARG A 544 -6.30 29.44 27.82
C ARG A 544 -6.76 29.60 29.26
N ILE A 545 -6.26 30.64 29.92
CA ILE A 545 -6.70 31.00 31.26
C ILE A 545 -7.90 31.93 31.12
N ILE A 546 -9.03 31.53 31.71
CA ILE A 546 -10.23 32.36 31.80
C ILE A 546 -10.26 32.98 33.19
N MET A 547 -10.25 34.31 33.26
CA MET A 547 -10.37 35.05 34.51
C MET A 547 -11.55 36.01 34.48
N ARG A 548 -12.12 36.25 35.65
CA ARG A 548 -13.14 37.28 35.82
C ARG A 548 -12.50 38.65 35.59
N LYS A 549 -13.09 39.46 34.70
CA LYS A 549 -12.69 40.85 34.49
C LYS A 549 -12.78 41.62 35.81
N ALA A 550 -11.74 42.38 36.16
CA ALA A 550 -11.75 43.25 37.32
C ALA A 550 -12.85 44.34 37.17
N PRO A 551 -13.51 44.75 38.26
CA PRO A 551 -14.47 45.85 38.23
C PRO A 551 -13.77 47.15 37.81
N ASP A 552 -14.43 47.96 36.98
CA ASP A 552 -13.91 49.28 36.57
C ASP A 552 -13.75 50.19 37.81
N VAL A 553 -12.60 50.85 37.95
CA VAL A 553 -12.28 51.69 39.12
C VAL A 553 -13.12 52.97 39.11
N ASP A 554 -13.75 53.32 40.24
CA ASP A 554 -14.53 54.56 40.40
C ASP A 554 -13.69 55.83 40.08
N LEU A 555 -14.32 56.81 39.42
CA LEU A 555 -13.71 58.10 39.07
C LEU A 555 -13.29 58.88 40.34
N ASP A 556 -11.99 58.95 40.59
CA ASP A 556 -11.44 59.73 41.71
C ASP A 556 -11.24 61.21 41.31
N VAL A 557 -12.19 62.06 41.68
CA VAL A 557 -12.24 63.50 41.32
C VAL A 557 -11.02 64.27 41.84
N PHE A 558 -10.37 63.81 42.91
CA PHE A 558 -9.19 64.45 43.51
C PHE A 558 -7.87 63.77 43.14
N ALA A 559 -7.84 62.95 42.08
CA ALA A 559 -6.63 62.28 41.61
C ALA A 559 -5.45 63.24 41.35
N PHE A 560 -5.72 64.49 40.94
CA PHE A 560 -4.68 65.50 40.69
C PHE A 560 -3.91 65.94 41.95
N MET A 561 -4.44 65.72 43.16
CA MET A 561 -3.75 66.05 44.41
C MET A 561 -2.83 64.93 44.91
N LYS A 562 -2.99 63.69 44.43
CA LYS A 562 -2.21 62.51 44.84
C LYS A 562 -0.69 62.59 44.60
N PRO A 563 -0.17 63.22 43.54
CA PRO A 563 1.27 63.17 43.24
C PRO A 563 2.18 63.78 44.32
N PHE A 564 1.63 64.65 45.17
CA PHE A 564 2.32 65.25 46.31
C PHE A 564 1.59 64.97 47.62
N SER A 565 2.35 64.63 48.66
CA SER A 565 1.78 64.49 50.00
C SER A 565 1.21 65.81 50.49
N TRP A 566 0.12 65.76 51.27
CA TRP A 566 -0.47 66.94 51.90
C TRP A 566 0.55 67.75 52.74
N ARG A 567 1.54 67.07 53.33
CA ARG A 567 2.64 67.73 54.06
C ARG A 567 3.51 68.59 53.13
N LEU A 568 3.81 68.11 51.93
CA LEU A 568 4.58 68.87 50.94
C LEU A 568 3.80 70.10 50.45
N TRP A 569 2.49 69.96 50.22
CA TRP A 569 1.63 71.09 49.86
C TRP A 569 1.66 72.19 50.93
N LEU A 570 1.60 71.82 52.22
CA LEU A 570 1.73 72.78 53.31
C LEU A 570 3.13 73.42 53.37
N LEU A 571 4.20 72.65 53.09
CA LEU A 571 5.56 73.19 53.03
C LEU A 571 5.72 74.19 51.88
N ILE A 572 5.16 73.91 50.70
CA ILE A 572 5.15 74.82 49.55
C ILE A 572 4.42 76.12 49.90
N LEU A 573 3.28 76.04 50.60
CA LEU A 573 2.58 77.23 51.08
C LEU A 573 3.40 77.99 52.13
N GLY A 574 4.11 77.29 53.01
CA GLY A 574 5.00 77.92 54.00
C GLY A 574 6.19 78.64 53.36
N THR A 575 6.82 78.04 52.33
CA THR A 575 7.97 78.65 51.64
C THR A 575 7.58 79.86 50.82
N THR A 576 6.39 79.90 50.20
CA THR A 576 5.90 81.11 49.52
C THR A 576 5.72 82.25 50.51
N VAL A 577 5.06 82.00 51.64
CA VAL A 577 4.86 82.99 52.70
C VAL A 577 6.21 83.53 53.21
N LEU A 578 7.16 82.66 53.52
CA LEU A 578 8.50 83.06 53.99
C LEU A 578 9.26 83.87 52.93
N ALA A 579 9.25 83.42 51.68
CA ALA A 579 9.87 84.17 50.59
C ALA A 579 9.24 85.54 50.40
N SER A 580 7.93 85.67 50.66
CA SER A 580 7.21 86.95 50.56
C SER A 580 7.67 87.94 51.60
N ILE A 581 7.89 87.47 52.83
CA ILE A 581 8.44 88.28 53.92
C ILE A 581 9.86 88.75 53.54
N LEU A 582 10.70 87.85 53.01
CA LEU A 582 12.07 88.19 52.61
C LEU A 582 12.12 89.21 51.47
N ILE A 583 11.29 89.05 50.43
CA ILE A 583 11.21 90.04 49.32
C ILE A 583 10.72 91.39 49.84
N CYS A 584 9.69 91.38 50.70
CA CYS A 584 9.20 92.58 51.34
C CYS A 584 10.32 93.30 52.10
N LEU A 585 11.08 92.60 52.95
CA LEU A 585 12.18 93.21 53.71
C LEU A 585 13.33 93.71 52.83
N LEU A 586 13.70 92.97 51.78
CA LEU A 586 14.85 93.29 50.92
C LEU A 586 14.58 94.46 49.97
N GLU A 587 13.34 94.63 49.51
CA GLU A 587 12.98 95.65 48.50
C GLU A 587 12.22 96.85 49.09
N ARG A 588 11.88 96.84 50.39
CA ARG A 588 11.07 97.89 51.05
C ARG A 588 11.62 99.30 50.93
N GLU A 589 12.94 99.47 50.99
CA GLU A 589 13.58 100.79 51.05
C GLU A 589 14.07 101.30 49.70
N THR A 590 14.14 100.44 48.67
CA THR A 590 14.79 100.76 47.40
C THR A 590 13.86 100.75 46.19
N ASN A 591 12.68 100.11 46.29
CA ASN A 591 11.82 99.90 45.14
C ASN A 591 10.67 100.93 45.08
N PRO A 592 10.58 101.77 44.04
CA PRO A 592 9.60 102.86 43.98
C PRO A 592 8.14 102.37 43.98
N ILE A 593 7.88 101.16 43.46
CA ILE A 593 6.53 100.56 43.41
C ILE A 593 6.05 100.13 44.80
N LEU A 594 6.97 99.74 45.68
CA LEU A 594 6.68 99.38 47.07
C LEU A 594 6.65 100.62 47.99
N GLU A 595 7.25 101.73 47.57
CA GLU A 595 7.27 102.99 48.31
C GLU A 595 5.98 103.81 48.13
N GLU A 596 5.30 103.65 46.99
CA GLU A 596 4.04 104.35 46.66
C GLU A 596 2.83 103.84 47.49
N GLU A 597 2.81 102.56 47.86
CA GLU A 597 1.81 101.96 48.76
C GLU A 597 2.24 102.05 50.24
N ARG A 598 1.84 103.12 50.95
CA ARG A 598 2.24 103.35 52.36
C ARG A 598 1.58 102.45 53.41
N THR A 599 0.67 101.55 53.04
CA THR A 599 -0.02 100.66 53.99
C THR A 599 0.72 99.33 54.12
N ILE A 600 1.08 98.92 55.35
CA ILE A 600 1.84 97.69 55.63
C ILE A 600 1.16 96.44 55.04
N THR A 601 -0.18 96.42 54.96
CA THR A 601 -0.96 95.31 54.40
C THR A 601 -0.85 95.21 52.87
N GLY A 602 -0.79 96.33 52.15
CA GLY A 602 -0.64 96.36 50.68
C GLY A 602 0.73 95.86 50.24
N LEU A 603 1.78 96.35 50.91
CA LEU A 603 3.17 95.94 50.71
C LEU A 603 3.36 94.41 50.82
N TYR A 604 2.77 93.83 51.86
CA TYR A 604 2.83 92.39 52.09
C TYR A 604 2.01 91.60 51.05
N ALA A 605 0.80 92.08 50.73
CA ALA A 605 -0.06 91.44 49.72
C ALA A 605 0.60 91.40 48.34
N MET A 606 1.25 92.49 47.92
CA MET A 606 1.96 92.56 46.64
C MET A 606 3.21 91.66 46.62
N SER A 607 3.91 91.55 47.75
CA SER A 607 5.05 90.63 47.90
C SER A 607 4.63 89.16 47.86
N VAL A 608 3.48 88.82 48.47
CA VAL A 608 2.89 87.47 48.44
C VAL A 608 2.40 87.11 47.05
N TRP A 609 1.74 88.03 46.36
CA TRP A 609 1.30 87.83 44.98
C TRP A 609 2.48 87.57 44.05
N TYR A 610 3.58 88.32 44.24
CA TYR A 610 4.79 88.18 43.46
C TYR A 610 5.49 86.83 43.67
N THR A 611 5.68 86.39 44.92
CA THR A 611 6.31 85.08 45.20
C THR A 611 5.44 83.91 44.75
N PHE A 612 4.12 84.02 44.93
CA PHE A 612 3.17 83.04 44.44
C PHE A 612 3.23 82.95 42.90
N GLY A 613 3.22 84.10 42.20
CA GLY A 613 3.35 84.15 40.75
C GLY A 613 4.64 83.53 40.22
N ASN A 614 5.77 83.74 40.91
CA ASN A 614 7.04 83.10 40.56
C ASN A 614 7.03 81.59 40.82
N LEU A 615 6.40 81.13 41.90
CA LEU A 615 6.34 79.70 42.24
C LEU A 615 5.42 78.91 41.30
N VAL A 616 4.34 79.52 40.81
CA VAL A 616 3.42 78.89 39.84
C VAL A 616 3.91 79.08 38.39
N GLY A 617 5.01 79.79 38.18
CA GLY A 617 5.64 79.97 36.87
C GLY A 617 4.97 81.03 35.98
N TYR A 618 4.08 81.87 36.53
CA TYR A 618 3.36 82.89 35.77
C TYR A 618 4.09 84.24 35.62
N GLY A 619 5.27 84.38 36.22
CA GLY A 619 6.11 85.57 36.00
C GLY A 619 5.57 86.85 36.65
N ALA A 620 6.44 87.84 36.77
CA ALA A 620 6.26 89.03 37.60
C ALA A 620 5.00 89.85 37.26
N GLY A 621 4.16 90.08 38.27
CA GLY A 621 3.25 91.23 38.30
C GLY A 621 4.03 92.56 38.28
N PRO A 622 3.42 93.71 38.60
CA PRO A 622 4.09 95.01 38.48
C PRO A 622 5.40 95.13 39.29
N LEU A 623 5.58 94.31 40.33
CA LEU A 623 6.77 94.27 41.17
C LEU A 623 7.95 93.56 40.50
N HIS A 624 9.07 94.25 40.35
CA HIS A 624 10.33 93.68 39.85
C HIS A 624 11.49 94.02 40.81
N PRO A 625 12.32 93.05 41.23
CA PRO A 625 13.38 93.27 42.21
C PRO A 625 14.51 94.13 41.63
N THR A 626 14.79 95.22 42.31
CA THR A 626 15.85 96.18 41.94
C THR A 626 17.17 95.82 42.61
N THR A 627 17.14 95.19 43.78
CA THR A 627 18.32 94.83 44.57
C THR A 627 19.00 93.56 44.05
N PRO A 628 20.34 93.44 44.17
CA PRO A 628 21.05 92.21 43.84
C PRO A 628 20.56 90.99 44.65
N ALA A 629 20.23 91.20 45.93
CA ALA A 629 19.72 90.15 46.82
C ALA A 629 18.30 89.69 46.45
N GLY A 630 17.41 90.62 46.12
CA GLY A 630 16.07 90.30 45.61
C GLY A 630 16.12 89.51 44.30
N ARG A 631 17.01 89.89 43.37
CA ARG A 631 17.22 89.14 42.11
C ARG A 631 17.71 87.72 42.36
N LEU A 632 18.67 87.53 43.27
CA LEU A 632 19.17 86.20 43.63
C LEU A 632 18.05 85.33 44.23
N LEU A 633 17.24 85.89 45.13
CA LEU A 633 16.11 85.19 45.74
C LEU A 633 15.08 84.77 44.69
N THR A 634 14.77 85.65 43.73
CA THR A 634 13.85 85.31 42.63
C THR A 634 14.41 84.23 41.72
N ALA A 635 15.70 84.27 41.38
CA ALA A 635 16.34 83.21 40.60
C ALA A 635 16.24 81.85 41.33
N GLY A 636 16.45 81.83 42.66
CA GLY A 636 16.25 80.64 43.48
C GLY A 636 14.80 80.11 43.46
N LEU A 637 13.81 81.00 43.53
CA LEU A 637 12.38 80.63 43.44
C LEU A 637 12.02 80.05 42.07
N TYR A 638 12.56 80.58 40.98
CA TYR A 638 12.37 80.02 39.64
C TYR A 638 12.96 78.62 39.51
N ILE A 639 14.17 78.39 40.05
CA ILE A 639 14.77 77.06 40.08
C ILE A 639 13.89 76.10 40.89
N LEU A 640 13.38 76.54 42.04
CA LEU A 640 12.47 75.74 42.88
C LEU A 640 11.17 75.39 42.14
N CYS A 641 10.55 76.34 41.44
CA CYS A 641 9.37 76.12 40.61
C CYS A 641 9.61 75.03 39.57
N LEU A 642 10.72 75.11 38.82
CA LEU A 642 11.05 74.13 37.78
C LEU A 642 11.21 72.72 38.37
N VAL A 643 11.87 72.59 39.52
CA VAL A 643 12.04 71.30 40.21
C VAL A 643 10.70 70.75 40.70
N LEU A 644 9.83 71.58 41.26
CA LEU A 644 8.50 71.17 41.73
C LEU A 644 7.61 70.69 40.59
N VAL A 645 7.54 71.43 39.48
CA VAL A 645 6.74 71.04 38.31
C VAL A 645 7.26 69.74 37.71
N ALA A 646 8.58 69.60 37.55
CA ALA A 646 9.18 68.37 37.02
C ALA A 646 8.92 67.15 37.92
N SER A 647 8.96 67.34 39.25
CA SER A 647 8.69 66.25 40.21
C SER A 647 7.22 65.85 40.23
N TYR A 648 6.31 66.82 40.14
CA TYR A 648 4.86 66.57 40.09
C TYR A 648 4.49 65.72 38.86
N THR A 649 5.00 66.10 37.68
CA THR A 649 4.70 65.40 36.43
C THR A 649 5.33 63.99 36.41
N ALA A 650 6.54 63.83 36.94
CA ALA A 650 7.19 62.52 37.07
C ALA A 650 6.41 61.57 37.97
N ASN A 651 5.95 62.03 39.14
CA ASN A 651 5.16 61.20 40.06
C ASN A 651 3.80 60.83 39.48
N LEU A 652 3.11 61.77 38.83
CA LEU A 652 1.84 61.50 38.16
C LEU A 652 2.00 60.44 37.05
N ALA A 653 3.06 60.54 36.25
CA ALA A 653 3.37 59.56 35.20
C ALA A 653 3.69 58.18 35.79
N SER A 654 4.42 58.11 36.89
CA SER A 654 4.71 56.87 37.60
C SER A 654 3.43 56.18 38.12
N ASP A 655 2.51 56.94 38.72
CA ASP A 655 1.27 56.36 39.25
C ASP A 655 0.35 55.82 38.13
N LEU A 656 0.28 56.52 37.00
CA LEU A 656 -0.50 56.08 35.82
C LEU A 656 0.09 54.84 35.13
N THR A 657 1.40 54.65 35.20
CA THR A 657 2.06 53.46 34.62
C THR A 657 1.87 52.23 35.50
N VAL A 658 1.94 52.38 36.82
CA VAL A 658 1.71 51.28 37.77
C VAL A 658 0.28 50.75 37.71
N SER A 659 -0.73 51.64 37.62
CA SER A 659 -2.13 51.22 37.53
C SER A 659 -2.40 50.35 36.30
N ARG A 660 -1.76 50.65 35.17
CA ARG A 660 -1.89 49.89 33.91
C ARG A 660 -1.20 48.52 33.95
N SER A 661 -0.23 48.32 34.85
CA SER A 661 0.51 47.05 34.96
C SER A 661 -0.26 45.94 35.70
N LYS A 662 -1.24 46.29 36.55
CA LYS A 662 -1.95 45.33 37.40
C LYS A 662 -2.91 44.40 36.63
N ASP A 663 -3.27 44.76 35.40
CA ASP A 663 -4.25 44.01 34.59
C ASP A 663 -3.63 42.98 33.64
N LEU A 664 -2.30 42.84 33.62
CA LEU A 664 -1.59 42.01 32.65
C LEU A 664 -0.99 40.77 33.33
N ILE A 665 -1.72 39.65 33.28
CA ILE A 665 -1.13 38.32 33.45
C ILE A 665 -0.73 37.83 32.05
N SER A 666 0.57 37.70 31.80
CA SER A 666 1.13 37.45 30.47
C SER A 666 1.11 35.99 30.00
N GLY A 667 0.59 35.06 30.80
CA GLY A 667 0.48 33.64 30.45
C GLY A 667 0.95 32.71 31.57
N ILE A 668 1.14 31.43 31.22
CA ILE A 668 1.92 30.45 31.99
C ILE A 668 3.38 30.57 31.62
#